data_AF-S3DA93-F1
#
_entry.id   AF-S3DA93-F1
#
_cell.length_a   1.000
_cell.length_b   1.000
_cell.length_c   1.000
_cell.angle_alpha   90.00
_cell.angle_beta   90.00
_cell.angle_gamma   90.00
#
_symmetry.space_group_name_H-M   'P 1'
#
loop_
_entity.id
_entity.type
_entity.pdbx_description
1 polymer ?
#
loop_
_entity_poly.entity_id
_entity_poly.type
_entity_poly.pdbx_seq_one_letter_code
_entity_poly.pdbx_strand_id
1 'polypeptide(L)'
;MPFPKLSPLQSRVAASLGASICLLLLYLAFASPHFAYATDVVSTLPEDHNHDRLLAGPFLDVELGSNLDSGELSYSPDFLGVDRGIIGRAPTSNEPIPLINNVRQADNVPMGSVVSYVFTNSSVWGNKSTAPLTPAMIRRQLLVERHAMQKGTDQKMETIRELKKRQNSASNRTVYITVTACDQPAPIDPNGGFSPPPQLEIYVSVSEDNKVPGPNKSPQTTTELDRGFGMVEVNATSNVYIGVYGKNATAYQGVWNAEIAVSIDAPYHYYHDNENMAFVDSDSSSAYLSADDPSVYNGDLSDGDNLARASKPYVLFASSTTPSTIYGLQNSACGLATKAQFMPDGIRPGQVVSNVQTWLTRKRDGLVPEQRFSVSGLAPGTTYDAILAIPRDPNNSGTVGGGGQVFKRQTFSTLSDSNCALVTNLTFCEGITYSVPSNPNLFPNETALRAVYDNYTITNFKYFENAMMQIPCNTTSSAQYSLATSCDNCTKAYKDWFCAVSLPRCTDFTKQDAFLQIRNVGSAFWNGTSLPTDTPTFKLANRTAAGRSSRNSLIDQVIQPGPYKELLPCDDLCYNVVRNCPAAIGFSCPLPGFVGFDTSYTQRFNLSADRAIMVPPQCNYPGASQTNAGNAISPLPSGLLGILSVSLLATLLM
;
A
#
# COMPACT_ATOMS: atom_id res chain seq x y z
N MET A 1 -9.04 40.03 34.70
CA MET A 1 -8.45 39.63 35.99
C MET A 1 -7.18 40.45 36.20
N PRO A 2 -7.01 41.20 37.30
CA PRO A 2 -5.80 41.97 37.54
C PRO A 2 -4.65 41.04 37.98
N PHE A 3 -3.46 41.20 37.39
CA PHE A 3 -2.28 40.41 37.73
C PHE A 3 -1.89 40.58 39.21
N PRO A 4 -1.54 39.51 39.93
CA PRO A 4 -1.16 39.59 41.33
C PRO A 4 0.11 40.45 41.49
N LYS A 5 0.06 41.42 42.40
CA LYS A 5 1.23 42.23 42.78
C LYS A 5 2.22 41.36 43.55
N LEU A 6 3.28 40.93 42.88
CA LEU A 6 4.39 40.20 43.50
C LEU A 6 5.20 41.13 44.41
N SER A 7 5.62 40.63 45.56
CA SER A 7 6.55 41.35 46.44
C SER A 7 7.92 41.54 45.76
N PRO A 8 8.69 42.59 46.11
CA PRO A 8 9.98 42.86 45.46
C PRO A 8 10.98 41.70 45.59
N LEU A 9 10.85 40.85 46.61
CA LEU A 9 11.67 39.65 46.76
C LEU A 9 11.26 38.55 45.76
N GLN A 10 9.96 38.32 45.56
CA GLN A 10 9.43 37.34 44.60
C GLN A 10 9.71 37.76 43.15
N SER A 11 9.67 39.05 42.85
CA SER A 11 10.04 39.58 41.53
C SER A 11 11.52 39.34 41.20
N ARG A 12 12.41 39.47 42.18
CA ARG A 12 13.85 39.21 42.01
C ARG A 12 14.14 37.73 41.76
N VAL A 13 13.45 36.83 42.48
CA VAL A 13 13.60 35.38 42.28
C VAL A 13 13.04 34.94 40.93
N ALA A 14 11.87 35.46 40.52
CA ALA A 14 11.30 35.17 39.20
C ALA A 14 12.19 35.67 38.06
N ALA A 15 12.80 36.86 38.21
CA ALA A 15 13.73 37.41 37.23
C ALA A 15 15.03 36.59 37.15
N SER A 16 15.60 36.16 38.27
CA SER A 16 16.81 35.32 38.27
C SER A 16 16.55 33.94 37.68
N LEU A 17 15.39 33.34 37.99
CA LEU A 17 15.02 32.02 37.45
C LEU A 17 14.79 32.09 35.94
N GLY A 18 14.10 33.14 35.45
CA GLY A 18 13.92 33.38 34.02
C GLY A 18 15.25 33.57 33.29
N ALA A 19 16.19 34.31 33.88
CA ALA A 19 17.53 34.48 33.32
C ALA A 19 18.32 33.16 33.27
N SER A 20 18.22 32.31 34.31
CA SER A 20 18.87 31.00 34.32
C SER A 20 18.28 30.03 33.28
N ILE A 21 16.96 30.05 33.06
CA ILE A 21 16.31 29.23 32.03
C ILE A 21 16.72 29.69 30.63
N CYS A 22 16.79 30.99 30.36
CA CYS A 22 17.29 31.52 29.10
C CYS A 22 18.77 31.16 28.84
N LEU A 23 19.62 31.20 29.88
CA LEU A 23 21.01 30.77 29.79
C LEU A 23 21.13 29.27 29.51
N LEU A 24 20.27 28.44 30.11
CA LEU A 24 20.23 27.00 29.84
C LEU A 24 19.82 26.71 28.39
N LEU A 25 18.83 27.44 27.87
CA LEU A 25 18.40 27.32 26.47
C LEU A 25 19.48 27.76 25.49
N LEU A 26 20.19 28.86 25.78
CA LEU A 26 21.36 29.29 24.99
C LEU A 26 22.49 28.27 25.06
N TYR A 27 22.79 27.73 26.23
CA TYR A 27 23.81 26.68 26.38
C TYR A 27 23.46 25.44 25.55
N LEU A 28 22.20 24.98 25.57
CA LEU A 28 21.75 23.85 24.77
C LEU A 28 21.76 24.15 23.25
N ALA A 29 21.49 25.39 22.85
CA ALA A 29 21.55 25.81 21.45
C ALA A 29 22.99 25.89 20.89
N PHE A 30 23.98 26.21 21.73
CA PHE A 30 25.39 26.33 21.32
C PHE A 30 26.26 25.11 21.63
N ALA A 31 25.81 24.18 22.46
CA ALA A 31 26.55 22.96 22.83
C ALA A 31 26.39 21.79 21.84
N SER A 32 25.56 21.91 20.79
CA SER A 32 25.50 20.94 19.71
C SER A 32 26.57 21.25 18.63
N PRO A 33 27.62 20.43 18.46
CA PRO A 33 28.66 20.69 17.48
C PRO A 33 28.21 20.17 16.12
N HIS A 34 27.48 20.99 15.37
CA HIS A 34 27.28 20.77 13.95
C HIS A 34 27.58 22.06 13.18
N PHE A 35 28.87 22.34 13.02
CA PHE A 35 29.34 23.27 12.00
C PHE A 35 30.39 22.58 11.12
N ALA A 36 30.10 22.65 9.81
CA ALA A 36 31.03 22.73 8.69
C ALA A 36 32.13 21.65 8.56
N TYR A 37 32.00 20.79 7.55
CA TYR A 37 33.16 20.22 6.88
C TYR A 37 33.38 20.94 5.55
N ALA A 38 34.48 21.68 5.47
CA ALA A 38 34.96 22.35 4.27
C ALA A 38 35.57 21.32 3.31
N THR A 39 35.41 21.60 2.02
CA THR A 39 36.05 20.85 0.93
C THR A 39 37.46 21.41 0.73
N ASP A 40 38.50 20.56 0.69
CA ASP A 40 39.79 20.90 0.06
C ASP A 40 40.54 19.62 -0.41
N VAL A 41 40.45 19.39 -1.72
CA VAL A 41 41.51 19.10 -2.73
C VAL A 41 42.79 18.28 -2.36
N VAL A 42 42.87 17.08 -2.97
CA VAL A 42 43.95 16.42 -3.76
C VAL A 42 45.32 15.97 -3.15
N SER A 43 45.58 14.67 -3.40
CA SER A 43 46.85 13.94 -3.65
C SER A 43 47.92 13.81 -2.56
N THR A 44 48.20 12.56 -2.16
CA THR A 44 49.50 11.90 -2.41
C THR A 44 49.40 10.38 -2.16
N LEU A 45 49.68 9.60 -3.21
CA LEU A 45 50.18 8.22 -3.12
C LEU A 45 51.63 8.25 -2.60
N PRO A 46 52.12 7.21 -1.91
CA PRO A 46 52.81 6.08 -2.58
C PRO A 46 52.39 4.71 -2.01
N GLU A 47 52.00 3.72 -2.82
CA GLU A 47 52.82 2.76 -3.57
C GLU A 47 53.31 1.56 -2.72
N ASP A 48 53.20 0.38 -3.35
CA ASP A 48 53.81 -0.93 -3.05
C ASP A 48 53.19 -1.91 -2.01
N HIS A 49 53.10 -3.23 -2.22
CA HIS A 49 53.50 -4.14 -3.30
C HIS A 49 52.49 -5.30 -3.38
N ASN A 50 52.11 -5.72 -4.60
CA ASN A 50 52.05 -7.13 -5.06
C ASN A 50 51.21 -7.25 -6.34
N HIS A 51 51.92 -7.13 -7.46
CA HIS A 51 51.54 -7.73 -8.73
C HIS A 51 51.91 -9.22 -8.71
N ASP A 52 51.07 -10.05 -9.32
CA ASP A 52 51.53 -10.75 -10.51
C ASP A 52 50.41 -10.95 -11.52
N ARG A 53 50.77 -10.64 -12.76
CA ARG A 53 49.95 -10.48 -13.96
C ARG A 53 50.61 -11.37 -15.00
N LEU A 54 49.91 -12.36 -15.56
CA LEU A 54 50.33 -12.99 -16.82
C LEU A 54 49.12 -13.30 -17.71
N LEU A 55 48.85 -12.36 -18.62
CA LEU A 55 48.26 -12.63 -19.93
C LEU A 55 49.34 -12.30 -20.96
N ALA A 56 49.72 -13.30 -21.78
CA ALA A 56 49.80 -13.23 -23.26
C ALA A 56 50.87 -14.15 -23.88
N GLY A 57 50.38 -15.18 -24.60
CA GLY A 57 50.94 -15.76 -25.85
C GLY A 57 52.20 -16.64 -25.77
N PRO A 58 52.48 -17.51 -26.78
CA PRO A 58 51.96 -17.49 -28.15
C PRO A 58 51.42 -18.83 -28.71
N PHE A 59 50.68 -18.69 -29.82
CA PHE A 59 50.56 -19.56 -31.00
C PHE A 59 51.27 -20.92 -31.03
N LEU A 60 50.50 -21.97 -31.37
CA LEU A 60 50.92 -22.98 -32.34
C LEU A 60 49.69 -23.66 -32.98
N ASP A 61 49.52 -23.39 -34.27
CA ASP A 61 48.72 -24.17 -35.22
C ASP A 61 49.21 -25.62 -35.26
N VAL A 62 48.27 -26.58 -35.16
CA VAL A 62 48.40 -27.87 -35.84
C VAL A 62 47.05 -28.22 -36.43
N GLU A 63 46.94 -27.98 -37.73
CA GLU A 63 45.91 -28.51 -38.61
C GLU A 63 46.31 -29.93 -39.04
N LEU A 64 45.46 -30.93 -38.76
CA LEU A 64 45.45 -32.18 -39.52
C LEU A 64 44.04 -32.78 -39.54
N GLY A 65 43.38 -32.67 -40.69
CA GLY A 65 42.08 -33.28 -40.93
C GLY A 65 42.16 -34.79 -41.16
N SER A 66 41.07 -35.48 -40.87
CA SER A 66 40.48 -36.54 -41.72
C SER A 66 39.21 -37.08 -41.07
N ASN A 67 38.16 -37.20 -41.89
CA ASN A 67 36.93 -37.94 -41.61
C ASN A 67 37.24 -39.38 -41.17
N LEU A 68 36.47 -39.93 -40.21
CA LEU A 68 36.10 -41.35 -40.13
C LEU A 68 35.06 -41.59 -39.03
N ASP A 69 33.82 -41.75 -39.48
CA ASP A 69 32.81 -42.76 -39.16
C ASP A 69 32.45 -43.20 -37.72
N SER A 70 31.17 -43.53 -37.62
CA SER A 70 30.37 -43.95 -36.49
C SER A 70 30.77 -45.32 -35.95
N GLY A 71 30.77 -45.49 -34.64
CA GLY A 71 30.86 -46.81 -33.99
C GLY A 71 30.62 -46.71 -32.48
N GLU A 72 29.54 -47.37 -32.02
CA GLU A 72 29.10 -47.47 -30.63
C GLU A 72 30.21 -47.81 -29.63
N LEU A 73 30.31 -47.04 -28.54
CA LEU A 73 30.84 -47.54 -27.27
C LEU A 73 29.96 -47.01 -26.14
N SER A 74 29.02 -47.85 -25.69
CA SER A 74 28.22 -47.63 -24.48
C SER A 74 29.13 -47.72 -23.25
N TYR A 75 29.44 -46.57 -22.64
CA TYR A 75 30.06 -46.48 -21.33
C TYR A 75 29.00 -46.12 -20.29
N SER A 76 28.56 -47.11 -19.51
CA SER A 76 27.72 -46.91 -18.32
C SER A 76 28.63 -47.06 -17.09
N PRO A 77 28.88 -45.99 -16.31
CA PRO A 77 29.57 -46.13 -15.04
C PRO A 77 28.62 -46.75 -13.99
N ASP A 78 28.90 -47.99 -13.58
CA ASP A 78 28.33 -48.59 -12.38
C ASP A 78 29.03 -48.00 -11.15
N PHE A 79 28.31 -47.16 -10.41
CA PHE A 79 28.74 -46.70 -9.09
C PHE A 79 28.33 -47.74 -8.05
N LEU A 80 29.31 -48.43 -7.47
CA LEU A 80 29.13 -49.26 -6.27
C LEU A 80 28.64 -48.37 -5.12
N GLY A 81 27.34 -48.44 -4.81
CA GLY A 81 26.72 -47.72 -3.69
C GLY A 81 25.36 -47.08 -3.98
N VAL A 82 24.87 -47.10 -5.23
CA VAL A 82 23.52 -46.60 -5.56
C VAL A 82 22.68 -47.76 -6.11
N ASP A 83 21.84 -48.32 -5.25
CA ASP A 83 20.85 -49.32 -5.63
C ASP A 83 19.83 -48.67 -6.60
N ARG A 84 19.58 -49.28 -7.78
CA ARG A 84 18.56 -48.81 -8.76
C ARG A 84 17.15 -49.19 -8.29
N GLY A 85 16.82 -48.83 -7.05
CA GLY A 85 15.57 -49.12 -6.37
C GLY A 85 14.62 -47.92 -6.26
N ILE A 86 14.79 -46.84 -7.04
CA ILE A 86 13.79 -45.75 -7.11
C ILE A 86 12.81 -46.05 -8.25
N ILE A 87 12.01 -47.11 -8.06
CA ILE A 87 10.68 -47.17 -8.66
C ILE A 87 9.77 -46.51 -7.62
N GLY A 88 9.26 -45.32 -7.94
CA GLY A 88 8.31 -44.61 -7.09
C GLY A 88 7.10 -45.49 -6.81
N ARG A 89 7.03 -46.03 -5.59
CA ARG A 89 5.79 -46.62 -5.08
C ARG A 89 4.79 -45.47 -4.96
N ALA A 90 3.64 -45.59 -5.63
CA ALA A 90 2.49 -44.78 -5.28
C ALA A 90 2.22 -44.99 -3.78
N PRO A 91 2.13 -43.92 -2.96
CA PRO A 91 1.84 -44.07 -1.55
C PRO A 91 0.52 -44.85 -1.41
N THR A 92 0.53 -45.89 -0.59
CA THR A 92 -0.70 -46.53 -0.15
C THR A 92 -1.53 -45.48 0.62
N SER A 93 -2.87 -45.61 0.67
CA SER A 93 -3.76 -44.57 1.23
C SER A 93 -3.49 -44.15 2.68
N ASN A 94 -2.57 -44.82 3.38
CA ASN A 94 -2.24 -44.63 4.78
C ASN A 94 -0.81 -44.10 5.02
N GLU A 95 0.02 -43.96 4.00
CA GLU A 95 1.39 -43.42 4.15
C GLU A 95 1.43 -41.90 3.90
N PRO A 96 2.10 -41.12 4.76
CA PRO A 96 2.17 -39.67 4.60
C PRO A 96 3.05 -39.27 3.41
N ILE A 97 2.58 -38.28 2.65
CA ILE A 97 3.27 -37.77 1.46
C ILE A 97 4.52 -36.97 1.87
N PRO A 98 5.72 -37.29 1.35
CA PRO A 98 6.94 -36.57 1.71
C PRO A 98 6.94 -35.15 1.11
N LEU A 99 7.25 -34.15 1.94
CA LEU A 99 7.38 -32.75 1.53
C LEU A 99 8.85 -32.33 1.38
N ILE A 100 9.12 -31.44 0.42
CA ILE A 100 10.45 -30.90 0.10
C ILE A 100 10.53 -29.44 0.55
N ASN A 101 11.70 -29.02 1.07
CA ASN A 101 11.92 -27.65 1.53
C ASN A 101 11.70 -26.62 0.41
N ASN A 102 10.88 -25.59 0.67
CA ASN A 102 10.53 -24.51 -0.28
C ASN A 102 9.86 -24.97 -1.59
N VAL A 103 9.26 -26.15 -1.60
CA VAL A 103 8.49 -26.66 -2.74
C VAL A 103 7.04 -26.84 -2.33
N ARG A 104 6.14 -26.39 -3.18
CA ARG A 104 4.70 -26.57 -2.98
C ARG A 104 4.27 -27.97 -3.38
N GLN A 105 3.33 -28.50 -2.62
CA GLN A 105 2.58 -29.71 -2.94
C GLN A 105 1.11 -29.30 -3.05
N ALA A 106 0.50 -29.58 -4.20
CA ALA A 106 -0.89 -29.21 -4.48
C ALA A 106 -1.75 -30.48 -4.53
N ASP A 107 -2.72 -30.59 -3.62
CA ASP A 107 -3.57 -31.78 -3.52
C ASP A 107 -5.05 -31.40 -3.34
N ASN A 108 -5.91 -32.36 -3.67
CA ASN A 108 -7.33 -32.27 -3.35
C ASN A 108 -7.59 -32.85 -1.96
N VAL A 109 -8.29 -32.10 -1.11
CA VAL A 109 -8.68 -32.52 0.24
C VAL A 109 -10.21 -32.73 0.26
N PRO A 110 -10.69 -33.99 0.25
CA PRO A 110 -12.11 -34.27 0.37
C PRO A 110 -12.66 -33.88 1.76
N MET A 111 -13.91 -33.42 1.80
CA MET A 111 -14.60 -33.14 3.05
C MET A 111 -14.76 -34.42 3.90
N GLY A 112 -14.57 -34.31 5.21
CA GLY A 112 -14.58 -35.41 6.16
C GLY A 112 -13.31 -36.28 6.16
N SER A 113 -12.29 -35.95 5.37
CA SER A 113 -11.05 -36.72 5.25
C SER A 113 -9.81 -35.89 5.57
N VAL A 114 -8.73 -36.58 5.95
CA VAL A 114 -7.41 -35.98 6.22
C VAL A 114 -6.43 -36.43 5.15
N VAL A 115 -5.71 -35.50 4.55
CA VAL A 115 -4.51 -35.79 3.74
C VAL A 115 -3.29 -35.62 4.62
N SER A 116 -2.43 -36.64 4.67
CA SER A 116 -1.28 -36.70 5.59
C SER A 116 0.03 -36.49 4.85
N TYR A 117 0.92 -35.73 5.47
CA TYR A 117 2.22 -35.33 4.95
C TYR A 117 3.31 -35.55 5.98
N VAL A 118 4.55 -35.73 5.52
CA VAL A 118 5.73 -35.86 6.36
C VAL A 118 6.86 -34.97 5.85
N PHE A 119 7.42 -34.16 6.74
CA PHE A 119 8.67 -33.46 6.50
C PHE A 119 9.78 -34.19 7.25
N THR A 120 10.67 -34.82 6.50
CA THR A 120 11.67 -35.75 7.05
C THR A 120 12.74 -35.02 7.85
N ASN A 121 13.34 -35.73 8.81
CA ASN A 121 14.45 -35.24 9.62
C ASN A 121 15.63 -34.76 8.75
N SER A 122 15.89 -35.44 7.63
CA SER A 122 16.89 -35.02 6.64
C SER A 122 16.58 -33.65 6.03
N SER A 123 15.31 -33.33 5.79
CA SER A 123 14.88 -32.02 5.28
C SER A 123 14.87 -30.95 6.36
N VAL A 124 14.52 -31.29 7.61
CA VAL A 124 14.62 -30.38 8.77
C VAL A 124 16.06 -29.90 8.96
N TRP A 125 17.01 -30.82 8.94
CA TRP A 125 18.43 -30.51 9.10
C TRP A 125 19.14 -30.19 7.78
N GLY A 126 18.40 -30.07 6.68
CA GLY A 126 18.93 -29.69 5.39
C GLY A 126 19.65 -28.34 5.41
N ASN A 127 20.50 -28.12 4.41
CA ASN A 127 21.13 -26.81 4.22
C ASN A 127 20.05 -25.76 3.93
N LYS A 128 20.18 -24.59 4.55
CA LYS A 128 19.35 -23.44 4.23
C LYS A 128 19.53 -23.08 2.75
N SER A 129 18.45 -22.65 2.11
CA SER A 129 18.49 -22.33 0.70
C SER A 129 19.44 -21.14 0.45
N THR A 130 20.35 -21.29 -0.52
CA THR A 130 21.11 -20.16 -1.10
C THR A 130 20.32 -19.48 -2.21
N ALA A 131 19.10 -19.95 -2.51
CA ALA A 131 18.24 -19.38 -3.54
C ALA A 131 17.98 -17.90 -3.26
N PRO A 132 17.87 -17.07 -4.31
CA PRO A 132 17.54 -15.66 -4.14
C PRO A 132 16.25 -15.55 -3.35
N LEU A 133 16.28 -14.76 -2.27
CA LEU A 133 15.09 -14.32 -1.56
C LEU A 133 14.13 -13.69 -2.58
N THR A 134 12.82 -13.91 -2.44
CA THR A 134 11.86 -13.16 -3.25
C THR A 134 12.09 -11.65 -3.07
N PRO A 135 11.80 -10.81 -4.08
CA PRO A 135 11.95 -9.35 -3.96
C PRO A 135 11.29 -8.77 -2.70
N ALA A 136 10.18 -9.36 -2.26
CA ALA A 136 9.48 -9.02 -1.04
C ALA A 136 10.22 -9.39 0.27
N MET A 137 11.06 -10.42 0.26
CA MET A 137 11.91 -10.80 1.39
C MET A 137 13.22 -10.02 1.45
N ILE A 138 13.83 -9.72 0.30
CA ILE A 138 14.93 -8.75 0.19
C ILE A 138 14.47 -7.40 0.77
N ARG A 139 13.23 -6.98 0.48
CA ARG A 139 12.59 -5.77 1.03
C ARG A 139 12.53 -5.75 2.55
N ARG A 140 12.15 -6.86 3.21
CA ARG A 140 12.13 -6.93 4.69
C ARG A 140 13.51 -6.70 5.28
N GLN A 141 14.54 -7.27 4.65
CA GLN A 141 15.93 -7.11 5.09
C GLN A 141 16.42 -5.66 4.92
N LEU A 142 16.14 -5.03 3.76
CA LEU A 142 16.51 -3.64 3.48
C LEU A 142 15.73 -2.61 4.33
N LEU A 143 14.46 -2.88 4.67
CA LEU A 143 13.67 -2.01 5.56
C LEU A 143 14.20 -2.05 6.99
N VAL A 144 14.59 -3.22 7.50
CA VAL A 144 15.23 -3.37 8.81
C VAL A 144 16.56 -2.59 8.85
N GLU A 145 17.34 -2.64 7.77
CA GLU A 145 18.59 -1.88 7.64
C GLU A 145 18.37 -0.35 7.54
N ARG A 146 17.36 0.13 6.79
CA ARG A 146 17.02 1.57 6.72
C ARG A 146 16.47 2.12 8.04
N HIS A 147 15.61 1.36 8.72
CA HIS A 147 15.12 1.76 10.04
C HIS A 147 16.23 1.81 11.10
N ALA A 148 17.28 0.99 10.96
CA ALA A 148 18.46 1.05 11.81
C ALA A 148 19.32 2.31 11.56
N MET A 149 19.38 2.82 10.32
CA MET A 149 20.10 4.06 10.00
C MET A 149 19.36 5.35 10.42
N GLN A 150 18.03 5.34 10.44
CA GLN A 150 17.25 6.56 10.71
C GLN A 150 17.06 6.88 12.21
N LYS A 151 17.29 5.89 13.09
CA LYS A 151 17.48 6.15 14.53
C LYS A 151 18.96 6.47 14.78
N GLY A 152 19.35 7.70 14.46
CA GLY A 152 20.61 8.28 14.90
C GLY A 152 20.64 8.42 16.43
N THR A 153 21.04 7.35 17.10
CA THR A 153 21.58 7.42 18.47
C THR A 153 23.04 7.01 18.37
N ASP A 154 23.95 7.97 18.60
CA ASP A 154 25.37 7.78 18.92
C ASP A 154 25.53 7.08 20.27
N GLN A 155 24.93 5.90 20.42
CA GLN A 155 25.61 4.87 21.16
C GLN A 155 26.49 4.16 20.14
N LYS A 156 27.78 4.12 20.43
CA LYS A 156 28.72 3.16 19.86
C LYS A 156 28.11 1.78 20.10
N MET A 157 27.22 1.37 19.21
CA MET A 157 26.53 0.11 19.21
C MET A 157 27.62 -0.87 18.81
N GLU A 158 28.34 -1.35 19.83
CA GLU A 158 28.83 -2.72 19.84
C GLU A 158 27.78 -3.53 19.12
N THR A 159 28.16 -4.11 17.99
CA THR A 159 27.30 -4.84 17.09
C THR A 159 26.42 -5.79 17.91
N ILE A 160 25.22 -5.36 18.29
CA ILE A 160 24.16 -6.25 18.68
C ILE A 160 23.61 -6.73 17.32
N ARG A 161 24.36 -7.48 16.49
CA ARG A 161 24.42 -8.93 16.68
C ARG A 161 23.96 -9.22 18.09
N GLU A 162 22.66 -9.39 18.25
CA GLU A 162 22.24 -10.51 19.05
C GLU A 162 23.00 -11.69 18.43
N LEU A 163 24.23 -11.90 18.93
CA LEU A 163 24.66 -13.17 19.42
C LEU A 163 23.48 -13.61 20.30
N LYS A 164 22.40 -14.09 19.67
CA LYS A 164 21.82 -15.35 20.08
C LYS A 164 23.07 -16.16 20.35
N LYS A 165 23.34 -16.34 21.65
CA LYS A 165 24.34 -17.24 22.20
C LYS A 165 24.55 -18.27 21.12
N ARG A 166 25.73 -18.36 20.49
CA ARG A 166 26.02 -19.41 19.48
C ARG A 166 25.50 -20.67 20.15
N GLN A 167 24.29 -21.09 19.75
CA GLN A 167 23.47 -21.86 20.69
C GLN A 167 24.26 -23.13 20.80
N ASN A 168 24.74 -23.40 22.01
CA ASN A 168 25.31 -24.69 22.34
C ASN A 168 24.44 -25.72 21.63
N SER A 169 25.06 -26.51 20.75
CA SER A 169 24.45 -27.59 20.01
C SER A 169 23.41 -28.29 20.88
N ALA A 170 22.13 -27.99 20.66
CA ALA A 170 21.01 -28.58 21.39
C ALA A 170 19.72 -28.45 20.57
N SER A 171 19.63 -29.39 19.62
CA SER A 171 18.45 -30.17 19.26
C SER A 171 17.28 -29.60 18.45
N ASN A 172 17.01 -28.29 18.33
CA ASN A 172 15.74 -27.84 17.71
C ASN A 172 15.91 -26.85 16.54
N ARG A 173 15.17 -27.05 15.44
CA ARG A 173 15.13 -26.20 14.24
C ARG A 173 13.70 -25.73 13.94
N THR A 174 13.53 -24.44 13.66
CA THR A 174 12.22 -23.87 13.31
C THR A 174 11.82 -24.25 11.89
N VAL A 175 10.59 -24.74 11.75
CA VAL A 175 9.96 -25.17 10.51
C VAL A 175 8.66 -24.36 10.35
N TYR A 176 8.50 -23.73 9.19
CA TYR A 176 7.31 -22.99 8.79
C TYR A 176 6.44 -23.88 7.92
N ILE A 177 5.20 -24.12 8.32
CA ILE A 177 4.20 -24.86 7.56
C ILE A 177 3.15 -23.85 7.12
N THR A 178 2.93 -23.75 5.81
CA THR A 178 1.95 -22.81 5.26
C THR A 178 1.02 -23.52 4.29
N VAL A 179 -0.28 -23.36 4.49
CA VAL A 179 -1.33 -23.93 3.65
C VAL A 179 -2.19 -22.80 3.09
N THR A 180 -2.51 -22.89 1.80
CA THR A 180 -3.38 -21.95 1.11
C THR A 180 -4.41 -22.71 0.28
N ALA A 181 -5.67 -22.29 0.30
CA ALA A 181 -6.75 -22.95 -0.43
C ALA A 181 -6.99 -22.28 -1.79
N CYS A 182 -6.78 -23.01 -2.88
CA CYS A 182 -6.94 -22.51 -4.25
C CYS A 182 -8.34 -22.72 -4.82
N ASP A 183 -9.08 -23.71 -4.31
CA ASP A 183 -10.49 -23.92 -4.60
C ASP A 183 -11.22 -24.45 -3.36
N GLN A 184 -12.52 -24.19 -3.27
CA GLN A 184 -13.37 -24.56 -2.15
C GLN A 184 -14.67 -25.24 -2.62
N PRO A 185 -15.26 -26.13 -1.81
CA PRO A 185 -16.57 -26.74 -2.09
C PRO A 185 -17.67 -25.69 -2.32
N ALA A 186 -18.56 -25.98 -3.27
CA ALA A 186 -19.69 -25.12 -3.59
C ALA A 186 -20.92 -25.49 -2.74
N PRO A 187 -21.77 -24.53 -2.34
CA PRO A 187 -23.03 -24.84 -1.67
C PRO A 187 -23.95 -25.66 -2.58
N ILE A 188 -24.68 -26.64 -2.02
CA ILE A 188 -25.64 -27.47 -2.77
C ILE A 188 -26.87 -26.66 -3.17
N ASP A 189 -27.32 -25.74 -2.30
CA ASP A 189 -28.39 -24.80 -2.59
C ASP A 189 -27.81 -23.38 -2.83
N PRO A 190 -27.72 -22.91 -4.08
CA PRO A 190 -27.22 -21.58 -4.40
C PRO A 190 -28.11 -20.44 -3.87
N ASN A 191 -29.37 -20.74 -3.53
CA ASN A 191 -30.35 -19.75 -3.05
C ASN A 191 -30.41 -19.67 -1.52
N GLY A 192 -29.76 -20.59 -0.81
CA GLY A 192 -29.75 -20.69 0.66
C GLY A 192 -28.88 -19.66 1.41
N GLY A 193 -28.36 -18.65 0.70
CA GLY A 193 -27.45 -17.64 1.23
C GLY A 193 -25.97 -17.99 0.99
N PHE A 194 -25.16 -16.97 0.71
CA PHE A 194 -23.73 -17.11 0.45
C PHE A 194 -22.94 -17.21 1.76
N SER A 195 -22.88 -18.41 2.36
CA SER A 195 -21.98 -18.71 3.50
C SER A 195 -20.75 -19.48 2.99
N PRO A 196 -19.52 -19.19 3.49
CA PRO A 196 -18.35 -19.91 3.03
C PRO A 196 -18.36 -21.33 3.64
N PRO A 197 -17.81 -22.34 2.93
CA PRO A 197 -17.64 -23.66 3.52
C PRO A 197 -16.74 -23.60 4.76
N PRO A 198 -16.88 -24.54 5.72
CA PRO A 198 -15.98 -24.66 6.85
C PRO A 198 -14.53 -24.75 6.37
N GLN A 199 -13.67 -23.90 6.94
CA GLN A 199 -12.28 -23.78 6.51
C GLN A 199 -11.49 -25.06 6.84
N LEU A 200 -10.41 -25.29 6.09
CA LEU A 200 -9.49 -26.40 6.36
C LEU A 200 -8.82 -26.25 7.73
N GLU A 201 -8.47 -27.37 8.34
CA GLU A 201 -7.70 -27.42 9.58
C GLU A 201 -6.34 -28.08 9.35
N ILE A 202 -5.30 -27.48 9.90
CA ILE A 202 -3.93 -28.01 9.92
C ILE A 202 -3.71 -28.66 11.28
N TYR A 203 -3.34 -29.94 11.26
CA TYR A 203 -2.91 -30.69 12.42
C TYR A 203 -1.42 -30.99 12.30
N VAL A 204 -0.62 -30.63 13.31
CA VAL A 204 0.84 -30.83 13.29
C VAL A 204 1.27 -31.66 14.49
N SER A 205 2.07 -32.70 14.25
CA SER A 205 2.69 -33.54 15.27
C SER A 205 4.19 -33.63 15.04
N VAL A 206 4.96 -33.42 16.11
CA VAL A 206 6.42 -33.64 16.14
C VAL A 206 6.81 -34.92 16.88
N SER A 207 5.83 -35.67 17.39
CA SER A 207 6.06 -36.97 18.05
C SER A 207 5.96 -38.12 17.06
N GLU A 208 6.85 -39.09 17.19
CA GLU A 208 6.77 -40.38 16.48
C GLU A 208 5.55 -41.21 16.90
N ASP A 209 4.91 -40.90 18.03
CA ASP A 209 3.69 -41.55 18.51
C ASP A 209 2.46 -41.22 17.64
N ASN A 210 2.50 -40.10 16.91
CA ASN A 210 1.41 -39.66 16.05
C ASN A 210 1.94 -39.25 14.67
N LYS A 211 2.09 -40.26 13.80
CA LYS A 211 2.59 -40.13 12.42
C LYS A 211 1.56 -39.65 11.40
N VAL A 212 0.28 -39.66 11.80
CA VAL A 212 -0.86 -39.33 10.94
C VAL A 212 -1.79 -38.43 11.75
N PRO A 213 -1.40 -37.18 12.02
CA PRO A 213 -2.20 -36.26 12.82
C PRO A 213 -3.54 -35.95 12.13
N GLY A 214 -4.57 -35.69 12.92
CA GLY A 214 -5.95 -35.55 12.45
C GLY A 214 -6.95 -35.53 13.61
N PRO A 215 -8.25 -35.38 13.35
CA PRO A 215 -9.25 -35.25 14.39
C PRO A 215 -9.23 -36.46 15.36
N ASN A 216 -9.39 -36.18 16.65
CA ASN A 216 -9.38 -37.17 17.74
C ASN A 216 -8.04 -37.92 17.97
N LYS A 217 -6.90 -37.35 17.57
CA LYS A 217 -5.55 -37.87 17.86
C LYS A 217 -4.76 -36.94 18.79
N SER A 218 -3.70 -37.45 19.41
CA SER A 218 -2.82 -36.71 20.33
C SER A 218 -1.45 -37.41 20.39
N PRO A 219 -0.32 -36.70 20.58
CA PRO A 219 -0.18 -35.24 20.68
C PRO A 219 -0.24 -34.56 19.31
N GLN A 220 -0.87 -33.39 19.23
CA GLN A 220 -0.89 -32.54 18.04
C GLN A 220 -1.30 -31.10 18.38
N THR A 221 -0.90 -30.17 17.51
CA THR A 221 -1.37 -28.78 17.50
C THR A 221 -2.31 -28.58 16.33
N THR A 222 -3.44 -27.92 16.57
CA THR A 222 -4.46 -27.64 15.54
C THR A 222 -4.50 -26.15 15.23
N THR A 223 -4.66 -25.81 13.95
CA THR A 223 -4.84 -24.43 13.48
C THR A 223 -5.82 -24.42 12.33
N GLU A 224 -6.90 -23.64 12.45
CA GLU A 224 -7.86 -23.44 11.37
C GLU A 224 -7.37 -22.37 10.39
N LEU A 225 -7.62 -22.56 9.10
CA LEU A 225 -7.32 -21.55 8.10
C LEU A 225 -8.24 -20.33 8.28
N ASP A 226 -7.68 -19.13 8.21
CA ASP A 226 -8.44 -17.89 8.12
C ASP A 226 -8.61 -17.48 6.66
N ARG A 227 -9.84 -17.58 6.15
CA ARG A 227 -10.24 -17.17 4.79
C ARG A 227 -9.28 -17.72 3.70
N GLY A 228 -8.98 -19.01 3.81
CA GLY A 228 -8.17 -19.74 2.83
C GLY A 228 -6.66 -19.71 3.06
N PHE A 229 -6.17 -19.14 4.17
CA PHE A 229 -4.75 -19.14 4.52
C PHE A 229 -4.49 -19.61 5.96
N GLY A 230 -3.45 -20.42 6.15
CA GLY A 230 -3.05 -20.91 7.47
C GLY A 230 -1.54 -21.06 7.56
N MET A 231 -0.98 -20.66 8.71
CA MET A 231 0.44 -20.74 9.01
C MET A 231 0.65 -21.33 10.40
N VAL A 232 1.57 -22.28 10.50
CA VAL A 232 2.00 -22.88 11.77
C VAL A 232 3.52 -22.84 11.84
N GLU A 233 4.04 -22.34 12.95
CA GLU A 233 5.47 -22.36 13.27
C GLU A 233 5.73 -23.43 14.33
N VAL A 234 6.67 -24.34 14.04
CA VAL A 234 7.02 -25.45 14.94
C VAL A 234 8.53 -25.58 15.07
N ASN A 235 8.98 -25.82 16.30
CA ASN A 235 10.38 -26.14 16.58
C ASN A 235 10.55 -27.65 16.59
N ALA A 236 11.11 -28.21 15.52
CA ALA A 236 11.26 -29.64 15.30
C ALA A 236 12.68 -30.12 15.64
N THR A 237 12.79 -31.31 16.24
CA THR A 237 14.05 -32.02 16.47
C THR A 237 14.22 -33.21 15.51
N SER A 238 13.08 -33.77 15.09
CA SER A 238 12.92 -34.97 14.26
C SER A 238 11.92 -34.72 13.13
N ASN A 239 11.36 -35.79 12.55
CA ASN A 239 10.30 -35.71 11.54
C ASN A 239 9.12 -34.85 12.02
N VAL A 240 8.52 -34.11 11.11
CA VAL A 240 7.27 -33.36 11.36
C VAL A 240 6.17 -33.99 10.53
N TYR A 241 5.13 -34.45 11.20
CA TYR A 241 3.93 -35.01 10.59
C TYR A 241 2.84 -33.95 10.52
N ILE A 242 2.17 -33.85 9.38
CA ILE A 242 1.19 -32.80 9.10
C ILE A 242 -0.06 -33.45 8.51
N GLY A 243 -1.24 -33.04 8.97
CA GLY A 243 -2.52 -33.52 8.49
C GLY A 243 -3.37 -32.32 8.09
N VAL A 244 -3.82 -32.27 6.85
CA VAL A 244 -4.76 -31.25 6.37
C VAL A 244 -6.14 -31.88 6.31
N TYR A 245 -7.07 -31.35 7.10
CA TYR A 245 -8.41 -31.88 7.27
C TYR A 245 -9.46 -30.94 6.67
N GLY A 246 -10.33 -31.48 5.81
CA GLY A 246 -11.56 -30.80 5.42
C GLY A 246 -12.69 -31.18 6.36
N LYS A 247 -13.29 -30.23 7.09
CA LYS A 247 -14.41 -30.55 7.98
C LYS A 247 -15.59 -31.12 7.18
N ASN A 248 -16.27 -32.10 7.74
CA ASN A 248 -17.43 -32.69 7.09
C ASN A 248 -18.60 -31.68 7.10
N ALA A 249 -19.11 -31.33 5.92
CA ALA A 249 -20.22 -30.38 5.78
C ALA A 249 -21.20 -30.87 4.71
N THR A 250 -22.40 -31.27 5.12
CA THR A 250 -23.42 -31.83 4.21
C THR A 250 -24.11 -30.78 3.34
N ALA A 251 -23.94 -29.49 3.64
CA ALA A 251 -24.51 -28.38 2.87
C ALA A 251 -23.70 -28.02 1.63
N TYR A 252 -22.51 -28.60 1.47
CA TYR A 252 -21.57 -28.28 0.39
C TYR A 252 -21.24 -29.54 -0.42
N GLN A 253 -20.86 -29.35 -1.68
CA GLN A 253 -20.43 -30.40 -2.61
C GLN A 253 -19.11 -30.04 -3.28
N GLY A 254 -18.31 -31.05 -3.61
CA GLY A 254 -16.99 -30.90 -4.20
C GLY A 254 -15.86 -31.14 -3.20
N VAL A 255 -14.65 -30.76 -3.60
CA VAL A 255 -13.42 -30.96 -2.83
C VAL A 255 -12.70 -29.63 -2.66
N TRP A 256 -11.89 -29.53 -1.60
CA TRP A 256 -10.92 -28.45 -1.50
C TRP A 256 -9.74 -28.74 -2.42
N ASN A 257 -9.22 -27.72 -3.08
CA ASN A 257 -7.89 -27.77 -3.69
C ASN A 257 -6.97 -26.88 -2.88
N ALA A 258 -5.90 -27.43 -2.31
CA ALA A 258 -5.01 -26.68 -1.42
C ALA A 258 -3.54 -26.90 -1.78
N GLU A 259 -2.75 -25.85 -1.65
CA GLU A 259 -1.30 -25.89 -1.75
C GLU A 259 -0.70 -25.84 -0.34
N ILE A 260 0.05 -26.88 0.01
CA ILE A 260 0.85 -26.97 1.23
C ILE A 260 2.33 -26.82 0.88
N ALA A 261 3.06 -26.07 1.69
CA ALA A 261 4.50 -25.95 1.57
C ALA A 261 5.13 -25.86 2.95
N VAL A 262 6.35 -26.40 3.05
CA VAL A 262 7.14 -26.40 4.27
C VAL A 262 8.50 -25.76 3.99
N SER A 263 8.94 -24.89 4.89
CA SER A 263 10.23 -24.21 4.78
C SER A 263 10.98 -24.16 6.10
N ILE A 264 12.30 -24.30 6.04
CA ILE A 264 13.23 -24.07 7.16
C ILE A 264 13.88 -22.68 7.11
N ASP A 265 13.57 -21.91 6.07
CA ASP A 265 14.16 -20.60 5.79
C ASP A 265 13.21 -19.48 6.20
N ALA A 266 12.01 -19.48 5.62
CA ALA A 266 10.93 -18.53 5.91
C ALA A 266 9.59 -19.04 5.33
N PRO A 267 8.44 -18.48 5.76
CA PRO A 267 7.14 -18.79 5.17
C PRO A 267 7.12 -18.84 3.65
N TYR A 268 6.55 -19.92 3.08
CA TYR A 268 6.40 -20.06 1.64
C TYR A 268 5.21 -19.26 1.10
N HIS A 269 4.05 -19.38 1.74
CA HIS A 269 2.90 -18.48 1.55
C HIS A 269 2.87 -17.42 2.67
N TYR A 270 2.39 -16.21 2.38
CA TYR A 270 2.32 -15.15 3.38
C TYR A 270 1.05 -14.30 3.28
N TYR A 271 0.49 -13.94 4.44
CA TYR A 271 -0.59 -12.95 4.57
C TYR A 271 -0.12 -11.78 5.43
N HIS A 272 -0.26 -10.57 4.90
CA HIS A 272 0.07 -9.31 5.54
C HIS A 272 -1.20 -8.67 6.09
N ASP A 273 -1.32 -8.58 7.40
CA ASP A 273 -2.49 -7.96 8.05
C ASP A 273 -2.42 -6.42 8.11
N ASN A 274 -1.38 -5.81 7.54
CA ASN A 274 -1.26 -4.37 7.41
C ASN A 274 -1.91 -3.86 6.12
N GLU A 275 -2.49 -2.66 6.20
CA GLU A 275 -3.01 -1.94 5.04
C GLU A 275 -1.83 -1.45 4.19
N ASN A 276 -1.81 -1.89 2.93
CA ASN A 276 -0.79 -1.51 1.94
C ASN A 276 -1.42 -0.89 0.69
N MET A 277 -2.72 -0.59 0.76
CA MET A 277 -3.52 -0.09 -0.34
C MET A 277 -4.51 0.96 0.17
N ALA A 278 -4.69 2.01 -0.62
CA ALA A 278 -5.59 3.11 -0.38
C ALA A 278 -6.62 3.18 -1.53
N PHE A 279 -7.90 3.20 -1.15
CA PHE A 279 -8.97 3.59 -2.06
C PHE A 279 -8.91 5.10 -2.28
N VAL A 280 -8.86 5.52 -3.55
CA VAL A 280 -8.76 6.94 -3.90
C VAL A 280 -10.13 7.49 -4.24
N ASP A 281 -10.78 6.94 -5.27
CA ASP A 281 -12.15 7.26 -5.63
C ASP A 281 -12.77 6.25 -6.61
N SER A 282 -14.07 6.39 -6.88
CA SER A 282 -14.79 5.59 -7.87
C SER A 282 -15.88 6.39 -8.57
N ASP A 283 -16.29 5.94 -9.75
CA ASP A 283 -17.55 6.34 -10.39
C ASP A 283 -18.57 5.19 -10.37
N SER A 284 -19.56 5.24 -11.26
CA SER A 284 -20.59 4.20 -11.36
C SER A 284 -20.12 2.89 -11.99
N SER A 285 -18.94 2.85 -12.62
CA SER A 285 -18.46 1.72 -13.43
C SER A 285 -16.97 1.40 -13.29
N SER A 286 -16.22 2.24 -12.58
CA SER A 286 -14.78 2.16 -12.42
C SER A 286 -14.33 2.66 -11.04
N ALA A 287 -13.15 2.20 -10.62
CA ALA A 287 -12.55 2.59 -9.35
C ALA A 287 -11.04 2.74 -9.46
N TYR A 288 -10.51 3.66 -8.64
CA TYR A 288 -9.10 3.97 -8.55
C TYR A 288 -8.54 3.63 -7.18
N LEU A 289 -7.48 2.84 -7.17
CA LEU A 289 -6.77 2.47 -5.96
C LEU A 289 -5.27 2.72 -6.13
N SER A 290 -4.59 2.97 -5.03
CA SER A 290 -3.14 3.06 -5.02
C SER A 290 -2.54 2.17 -3.94
N ALA A 291 -1.37 1.61 -4.23
CA ALA A 291 -0.59 0.85 -3.28
C ALA A 291 0.75 1.52 -3.07
N ASP A 292 1.15 1.57 -1.81
CA ASP A 292 2.41 2.15 -1.40
C ASP A 292 3.58 1.22 -1.68
N ASP A 293 4.73 1.84 -1.96
CA ASP A 293 6.03 1.19 -2.07
C ASP A 293 6.04 -0.04 -2.99
N PRO A 294 5.93 0.18 -4.31
CA PRO A 294 5.93 -0.87 -5.31
C PRO A 294 7.32 -1.27 -5.80
N SER A 295 8.43 -0.75 -5.26
CA SER A 295 9.74 -1.29 -5.66
C SER A 295 10.92 -0.89 -4.79
N VAL A 296 11.71 -1.93 -4.52
CA VAL A 296 13.17 -1.95 -4.56
C VAL A 296 13.62 -1.29 -5.89
N TYR A 297 13.70 0.04 -5.94
CA TYR A 297 14.45 0.73 -6.97
C TYR A 297 15.69 1.34 -6.32
N ASN A 298 16.85 0.78 -6.68
CA ASN A 298 18.16 1.18 -6.15
C ASN A 298 18.89 2.15 -7.11
N GLY A 299 18.14 2.75 -8.05
CA GLY A 299 18.64 3.72 -9.01
C GLY A 299 18.10 5.11 -8.73
N ASP A 300 18.81 6.12 -9.20
CA ASP A 300 18.38 7.52 -9.12
C ASP A 300 17.07 7.69 -9.91
N LEU A 301 15.98 8.03 -9.22
CA LEU A 301 14.63 8.21 -9.78
C LEU A 301 14.48 9.55 -10.52
N SER A 302 15.59 10.24 -10.81
CA SER A 302 15.61 11.50 -11.56
C SER A 302 15.03 11.32 -12.97
N ASP A 303 15.17 10.14 -13.59
CA ASP A 303 14.80 9.91 -14.99
C ASP A 303 13.44 9.19 -15.20
N GLY A 304 12.66 9.64 -16.18
CA GLY A 304 11.32 9.10 -16.48
C GLY A 304 11.34 7.67 -17.02
N ASP A 305 12.39 7.34 -17.78
CA ASP A 305 12.60 6.03 -18.41
C ASP A 305 12.89 4.91 -17.40
N ASN A 306 13.43 5.28 -16.23
CA ASN A 306 13.75 4.34 -15.15
C ASN A 306 12.50 3.78 -14.46
N LEU A 307 11.41 4.56 -14.42
CA LEU A 307 10.14 4.13 -13.82
C LEU A 307 9.40 3.11 -14.69
N ALA A 308 9.50 3.22 -16.02
CA ALA A 308 8.90 2.27 -16.95
C ALA A 308 9.58 0.88 -16.88
N ARG A 309 10.86 0.83 -16.48
CA ARG A 309 11.64 -0.40 -16.28
C ARG A 309 11.52 -0.99 -14.87
N ALA A 310 10.92 -0.26 -13.94
CA ALA A 310 10.75 -0.73 -12.57
C ALA A 310 9.75 -1.90 -12.52
N SER A 311 10.07 -2.92 -11.72
CA SER A 311 9.18 -4.07 -11.52
C SER A 311 7.87 -3.60 -10.89
N LYS A 312 6.75 -4.17 -11.36
CA LYS A 312 5.40 -3.99 -10.79
C LYS A 312 5.06 -5.25 -10.00
N PRO A 313 5.43 -5.35 -8.71
CA PRO A 313 5.32 -6.58 -7.95
C PRO A 313 3.88 -6.90 -7.55
N TYR A 314 3.03 -5.88 -7.45
CA TYR A 314 1.68 -6.05 -6.96
C TYR A 314 0.69 -6.30 -8.09
N VAL A 315 -0.25 -7.20 -7.85
CA VAL A 315 -1.47 -7.41 -8.63
C VAL A 315 -2.68 -7.11 -7.76
N LEU A 316 -3.73 -6.59 -8.38
CA LEU A 316 -4.98 -6.27 -7.70
C LEU A 316 -6.07 -7.24 -8.13
N PHE A 317 -6.73 -7.85 -7.15
CA PHE A 317 -7.95 -8.63 -7.33
C PHE A 317 -9.13 -7.87 -6.77
N ALA A 318 -10.28 -7.91 -7.45
CA ALA A 318 -11.52 -7.37 -6.92
C ALA A 318 -12.71 -8.32 -7.15
N SER A 319 -13.68 -8.29 -6.23
CA SER A 319 -14.93 -9.05 -6.31
C SER A 319 -16.04 -8.33 -5.57
N SER A 320 -17.29 -8.42 -6.04
CA SER A 320 -18.43 -7.85 -5.34
C SER A 320 -18.59 -8.51 -3.96
N THR A 321 -19.06 -7.77 -2.96
CA THR A 321 -19.28 -8.32 -1.62
C THR A 321 -20.48 -9.26 -1.58
N THR A 322 -21.46 -9.03 -2.47
CA THR A 322 -22.71 -9.79 -2.54
C THR A 322 -23.17 -9.92 -4.00
N PRO A 323 -23.10 -11.11 -4.63
CA PRO A 323 -22.47 -12.34 -4.17
C PRO A 323 -20.94 -12.35 -4.36
N SER A 324 -20.20 -12.72 -3.33
CA SER A 324 -18.74 -12.81 -3.41
C SER A 324 -18.27 -14.21 -3.78
N THR A 325 -17.61 -14.32 -4.93
CA THR A 325 -17.02 -15.58 -5.42
C THR A 325 -15.75 -15.97 -4.66
N ILE A 326 -15.12 -15.01 -3.99
CA ILE A 326 -13.89 -15.17 -3.19
C ILE A 326 -14.16 -15.37 -1.70
N TYR A 327 -15.43 -15.49 -1.30
CA TYR A 327 -15.81 -15.58 0.10
C TYR A 327 -15.30 -16.89 0.71
N GLY A 328 -14.42 -16.80 1.70
CA GLY A 328 -13.71 -17.95 2.28
C GLY A 328 -12.31 -18.18 1.72
N LEU A 329 -11.88 -17.42 0.69
CA LEU A 329 -10.57 -17.53 0.05
C LEU A 329 -9.80 -16.20 0.00
N GLN A 330 -10.26 -15.17 0.72
CA GLN A 330 -9.73 -13.81 0.61
C GLN A 330 -8.23 -13.68 0.94
N ASN A 331 -7.70 -14.56 1.81
CA ASN A 331 -6.30 -14.51 2.21
C ASN A 331 -5.43 -15.46 1.37
N SER A 332 -6.00 -16.15 0.38
CA SER A 332 -5.28 -17.09 -0.48
C SER A 332 -4.89 -16.48 -1.83
N ALA A 333 -3.58 -16.41 -2.11
CA ALA A 333 -3.09 -15.90 -3.40
C ALA A 333 -3.61 -16.72 -4.60
N CYS A 334 -3.59 -18.05 -4.50
CA CYS A 334 -4.10 -18.92 -5.56
C CYS A 334 -5.63 -18.92 -5.63
N GLY A 335 -6.33 -18.87 -4.48
CA GLY A 335 -7.80 -18.76 -4.45
C GLY A 335 -8.32 -17.47 -5.09
N LEU A 336 -7.60 -16.36 -4.91
CA LEU A 336 -7.90 -15.11 -5.60
C LEU A 336 -7.66 -15.24 -7.11
N ALA A 337 -6.54 -15.84 -7.52
CA ALA A 337 -6.24 -16.06 -8.93
C ALA A 337 -7.32 -16.91 -9.63
N THR A 338 -7.95 -17.86 -8.95
CA THR A 338 -8.96 -18.77 -9.51
C THR A 338 -10.41 -18.30 -9.34
N LYS A 339 -10.74 -17.49 -8.33
CA LYS A 339 -12.13 -17.09 -8.01
C LYS A 339 -12.43 -15.59 -8.05
N ALA A 340 -11.45 -14.69 -8.10
CA ALA A 340 -11.73 -13.26 -8.24
C ALA A 340 -12.57 -12.95 -9.49
N GLN A 341 -13.40 -11.89 -9.43
CA GLN A 341 -14.22 -11.46 -10.58
C GLN A 341 -13.39 -10.58 -11.51
N PHE A 342 -12.62 -9.64 -10.94
CA PHE A 342 -11.75 -8.73 -11.65
C PHE A 342 -10.29 -9.02 -11.29
N MET A 343 -9.44 -9.15 -12.29
CA MET A 343 -8.02 -9.48 -12.16
C MET A 343 -7.23 -8.95 -13.36
N PRO A 344 -5.89 -8.81 -13.25
CA PRO A 344 -5.07 -8.38 -14.37
C PRO A 344 -4.93 -9.46 -15.45
N ASP A 345 -4.43 -9.06 -16.62
CA ASP A 345 -4.16 -9.96 -17.74
C ASP A 345 -3.13 -11.02 -17.38
N GLY A 346 -3.28 -12.22 -17.96
CA GLY A 346 -2.30 -13.30 -17.84
C GLY A 346 -2.33 -14.08 -16.52
N ILE A 347 -3.23 -13.76 -15.58
CA ILE A 347 -3.40 -14.55 -14.35
C ILE A 347 -4.12 -15.87 -14.62
N ARG A 348 -5.17 -15.86 -15.46
CA ARG A 348 -5.86 -17.07 -15.88
C ARG A 348 -5.47 -17.48 -17.31
N PRO A 349 -5.23 -18.78 -17.57
CA PRO A 349 -5.00 -19.28 -18.92
C PRO A 349 -6.18 -18.90 -19.85
N GLY A 350 -5.88 -18.25 -20.98
CA GLY A 350 -6.88 -17.85 -21.97
C GLY A 350 -7.60 -16.52 -21.70
N GLN A 351 -7.22 -15.77 -20.66
CA GLN A 351 -7.73 -14.42 -20.43
C GLN A 351 -7.06 -13.41 -21.38
N VAL A 352 -7.87 -12.72 -22.20
CA VAL A 352 -7.42 -11.75 -23.22
C VAL A 352 -7.80 -10.30 -22.88
N VAL A 353 -8.70 -10.10 -21.92
CA VAL A 353 -9.17 -8.77 -21.49
C VAL A 353 -8.99 -8.64 -19.99
N SER A 354 -8.31 -7.57 -19.57
CA SER A 354 -8.15 -7.19 -18.18
C SER A 354 -9.10 -6.08 -17.81
N ASN A 355 -9.81 -6.30 -16.72
CA ASN A 355 -10.56 -5.27 -16.03
C ASN A 355 -9.70 -4.45 -15.06
N VAL A 356 -8.44 -4.82 -14.87
CA VAL A 356 -7.52 -4.21 -13.92
C VAL A 356 -6.25 -3.73 -14.63
N GLN A 357 -6.13 -2.43 -14.79
CA GLN A 357 -4.93 -1.81 -15.36
C GLN A 357 -4.00 -1.33 -14.24
N THR A 358 -2.69 -1.45 -14.45
CA THR A 358 -1.71 -1.00 -13.44
C THR A 358 -0.49 -0.29 -14.02
N TRP A 359 -0.08 0.77 -13.34
CA TRP A 359 1.08 1.58 -13.70
C TRP A 359 1.76 2.14 -12.46
N LEU A 360 3.01 2.57 -12.66
CA LEU A 360 3.79 3.22 -11.62
C LEU A 360 3.70 4.73 -11.82
N THR A 361 3.68 5.47 -10.72
CA THR A 361 3.79 6.92 -10.69
C THR A 361 4.81 7.34 -9.63
N ARG A 362 5.22 8.61 -9.62
CA ARG A 362 6.01 9.17 -8.51
C ARG A 362 5.06 9.80 -7.49
N LYS A 363 5.33 9.59 -6.19
CA LYS A 363 4.68 10.41 -5.16
C LYS A 363 5.11 11.87 -5.28
N ARG A 364 4.25 12.79 -4.82
CA ARG A 364 4.55 14.23 -4.81
C ARG A 364 5.71 14.62 -3.88
N ASP A 365 6.09 13.76 -2.94
CA ASP A 365 7.26 13.91 -2.06
C ASP A 365 8.56 13.35 -2.68
N GLY A 366 8.48 12.73 -3.86
CA GLY A 366 9.62 12.39 -4.72
C GLY A 366 10.46 11.18 -4.31
N LEU A 367 10.19 10.53 -3.18
CA LEU A 367 11.11 9.55 -2.59
C LEU A 367 10.80 8.08 -2.92
N VAL A 368 9.55 7.74 -3.23
CA VAL A 368 9.13 6.35 -3.52
C VAL A 368 8.12 6.35 -4.66
N PRO A 369 8.23 5.45 -5.66
CA PRO A 369 7.16 5.26 -6.61
C PRO A 369 5.88 4.78 -5.89
N GLU A 370 4.73 4.97 -6.50
CA GLU A 370 3.43 4.46 -6.04
C GLU A 370 2.86 3.64 -7.21
N GLN A 371 2.31 2.45 -6.92
CA GLN A 371 1.65 1.65 -7.95
C GLN A 371 0.16 1.92 -7.90
N ARG A 372 -0.40 2.26 -9.04
CA ARG A 372 -1.80 2.63 -9.16
C ARG A 372 -2.56 1.59 -9.97
N PHE A 373 -3.84 1.48 -9.65
CA PHE A 373 -4.73 0.49 -10.22
C PHE A 373 -6.02 1.18 -10.65
N SER A 374 -6.44 0.90 -11.87
CA SER A 374 -7.77 1.22 -12.36
C SER A 374 -8.54 -0.06 -12.58
N VAL A 375 -9.71 -0.17 -11.96
CA VAL A 375 -10.64 -1.29 -12.13
C VAL A 375 -11.83 -0.81 -12.95
N SER A 376 -12.21 -1.55 -13.99
CA SER A 376 -13.30 -1.20 -14.90
C SER A 376 -14.33 -2.33 -15.03
N GLY A 377 -15.55 -1.98 -15.43
CA GLY A 377 -16.66 -2.93 -15.56
C GLY A 377 -17.36 -3.25 -14.24
N LEU A 378 -17.28 -2.33 -13.28
CA LEU A 378 -18.02 -2.40 -12.02
C LEU A 378 -19.50 -2.03 -12.24
N ALA A 379 -20.36 -2.45 -11.31
CA ALA A 379 -21.77 -2.11 -11.30
C ALA A 379 -22.03 -0.87 -10.42
N PRO A 380 -23.00 -0.01 -10.77
CA PRO A 380 -23.35 1.16 -9.96
C PRO A 380 -23.86 0.79 -8.56
N GLY A 381 -23.56 1.61 -7.56
CA GLY A 381 -24.06 1.47 -6.19
C GLY A 381 -23.70 0.14 -5.51
N THR A 382 -22.64 -0.53 -5.97
CA THR A 382 -22.24 -1.87 -5.53
C THR A 382 -20.96 -1.80 -4.71
N THR A 383 -20.89 -2.58 -3.64
CA THR A 383 -19.70 -2.69 -2.78
C THR A 383 -18.80 -3.82 -3.26
N TYR A 384 -17.49 -3.55 -3.29
CA TYR A 384 -16.45 -4.46 -3.74
C TYR A 384 -15.36 -4.61 -2.67
N ASP A 385 -14.83 -5.82 -2.58
CA ASP A 385 -13.59 -6.13 -1.87
C ASP A 385 -12.43 -6.08 -2.87
N ALA A 386 -11.45 -5.22 -2.62
CA ALA A 386 -10.18 -5.18 -3.33
C ALA A 386 -9.06 -5.77 -2.48
N ILE A 387 -8.24 -6.62 -3.08
CA ILE A 387 -7.17 -7.35 -2.40
C ILE A 387 -5.90 -7.27 -3.24
N LEU A 388 -4.84 -6.74 -2.63
CA LEU A 388 -3.51 -6.67 -3.23
C LEU A 388 -2.79 -8.00 -2.98
N ALA A 389 -2.05 -8.48 -3.97
CA ALA A 389 -1.21 -9.65 -3.84
C ALA A 389 0.10 -9.51 -4.61
N ILE A 390 1.10 -10.31 -4.25
CA ILE A 390 2.27 -10.58 -5.07
C ILE A 390 2.08 -12.01 -5.58
N PRO A 391 1.85 -12.20 -6.89
CA PRO A 391 1.57 -13.52 -7.42
C PRO A 391 2.83 -14.39 -7.37
N ARG A 392 2.63 -15.69 -7.36
CA ARG A 392 3.72 -16.66 -7.53
C ARG A 392 4.33 -16.52 -8.92
N ASP A 393 5.65 -16.65 -9.01
CA ASP A 393 6.33 -16.89 -10.29
C ASP A 393 6.12 -18.36 -10.69
N PRO A 394 5.41 -18.65 -11.80
CA PRO A 394 5.17 -20.02 -12.23
C PRO A 394 6.46 -20.78 -12.56
N ASN A 395 7.51 -20.08 -12.97
CA ASN A 395 8.75 -20.64 -13.52
C ASN A 395 9.82 -20.90 -12.45
N ASN A 396 9.65 -20.38 -11.24
CA ASN A 396 10.63 -20.52 -10.17
C ASN A 396 10.09 -21.42 -9.05
N SER A 397 10.72 -22.57 -8.86
CA SER A 397 10.39 -23.54 -7.80
C SER A 397 11.57 -23.69 -6.86
N GLY A 398 11.33 -23.88 -5.55
CA GLY A 398 12.41 -23.93 -4.55
C GLY A 398 12.86 -22.57 -4.01
N THR A 399 12.21 -21.47 -4.39
CA THR A 399 12.51 -20.12 -3.90
C THR A 399 11.91 -19.87 -2.53
N VAL A 400 12.68 -19.23 -1.64
CA VAL A 400 12.19 -18.83 -0.31
C VAL A 400 11.10 -17.76 -0.46
N GLY A 401 9.90 -18.04 0.04
CA GLY A 401 8.72 -17.15 -0.11
C GLY A 401 8.05 -17.21 -1.49
N GLY A 402 8.29 -18.26 -2.28
CA GLY A 402 7.78 -18.39 -3.65
C GLY A 402 6.28 -18.67 -3.79
N GLY A 403 5.53 -18.83 -2.70
CA GLY A 403 4.09 -19.15 -2.73
C GLY A 403 3.18 -17.95 -3.01
N GLY A 404 3.73 -16.75 -3.11
CA GLY A 404 2.96 -15.52 -3.24
C GLY A 404 2.53 -14.94 -1.89
N GLN A 405 2.14 -13.68 -1.92
CA GLN A 405 1.81 -12.91 -0.72
C GLN A 405 0.48 -12.20 -0.92
N VAL A 406 -0.34 -12.13 0.12
CA VAL A 406 -1.63 -11.43 0.10
C VAL A 406 -1.63 -10.35 1.16
N PHE A 407 -2.23 -9.21 0.87
CA PHE A 407 -2.41 -8.12 1.83
C PHE A 407 -3.85 -8.02 2.29
N LYS A 408 -4.05 -7.40 3.45
CA LYS A 408 -5.37 -7.13 4.01
C LYS A 408 -6.29 -6.47 2.98
N ARG A 409 -7.51 -7.01 2.88
CA ARG A 409 -8.55 -6.50 1.97
C ARG A 409 -8.94 -5.06 2.30
N GLN A 410 -9.31 -4.31 1.28
CA GLN A 410 -9.92 -2.99 1.40
C GLN A 410 -11.29 -2.99 0.71
N THR A 411 -12.30 -2.47 1.41
CA THR A 411 -13.67 -2.40 0.89
C THR A 411 -13.94 -1.01 0.33
N PHE A 412 -14.55 -0.93 -0.85
CA PHE A 412 -15.00 0.33 -1.44
C PHE A 412 -16.37 0.16 -2.10
N SER A 413 -17.07 1.26 -2.39
CA SER A 413 -18.36 1.24 -3.06
C SER A 413 -18.37 2.22 -4.22
N THR A 414 -18.92 1.78 -5.36
CA THR A 414 -19.12 2.62 -6.54
C THR A 414 -20.23 3.64 -6.30
N LEU A 415 -20.21 4.71 -7.11
CA LEU A 415 -21.31 5.67 -7.14
C LEU A 415 -22.56 5.02 -7.73
N SER A 416 -23.73 5.43 -7.24
CA SER A 416 -25.02 4.92 -7.70
C SER A 416 -25.49 5.64 -8.96
N ASP A 417 -25.11 6.91 -9.10
CA ASP A 417 -25.49 7.78 -10.21
C ASP A 417 -24.30 8.00 -11.16
N SER A 418 -24.60 8.25 -12.43
CA SER A 418 -23.61 8.48 -13.50
C SER A 418 -23.39 9.97 -13.78
N ASN A 419 -23.91 10.87 -12.94
CA ASN A 419 -23.65 12.32 -12.97
C ASN A 419 -22.20 12.70 -12.58
N CYS A 420 -21.40 11.70 -12.21
CA CYS A 420 -20.01 11.80 -11.81
C CYS A 420 -19.20 10.73 -12.56
N ALA A 421 -18.05 11.11 -13.12
CA ALA A 421 -17.15 10.18 -13.80
C ALA A 421 -15.73 10.32 -13.26
N LEU A 422 -15.05 9.20 -13.09
CA LEU A 422 -13.67 9.15 -12.65
C LEU A 422 -12.79 9.67 -13.79
N VAL A 423 -11.95 10.66 -13.50
CA VAL A 423 -11.01 11.21 -14.49
C VAL A 423 -9.58 10.98 -14.01
N THR A 424 -8.77 10.40 -14.89
CA THR A 424 -7.35 10.11 -14.61
C THR A 424 -6.45 10.55 -15.76
N ASN A 425 -5.15 10.72 -15.49
CA ASN A 425 -4.13 11.06 -16.49
C ASN A 425 -4.44 12.37 -17.25
N LEU A 426 -4.89 13.40 -16.52
CA LEU A 426 -4.99 14.77 -17.02
C LEU A 426 -3.59 15.31 -17.34
N THR A 427 -3.47 16.06 -18.43
CA THR A 427 -2.18 16.57 -18.91
C THR A 427 -1.73 17.80 -18.11
N PHE A 428 -2.66 18.62 -17.64
CA PHE A 428 -2.34 19.80 -16.85
C PHE A 428 -2.50 19.55 -15.34
N CYS A 429 -3.66 19.06 -14.91
CA CYS A 429 -3.97 18.78 -13.51
C CYS A 429 -3.61 17.33 -13.13
N GLU A 430 -2.36 16.94 -13.31
CA GLU A 430 -1.82 15.57 -13.14
C GLU A 430 -2.12 14.92 -11.77
N GLY A 431 -2.37 15.73 -10.74
CA GLY A 431 -2.73 15.25 -9.42
C GLY A 431 -4.16 14.70 -9.33
N ILE A 432 -5.06 15.02 -10.26
CA ILE A 432 -6.47 14.65 -10.13
C ILE A 432 -6.69 13.21 -10.60
N THR A 433 -7.25 12.41 -9.68
CA THR A 433 -7.55 10.99 -9.86
C THR A 433 -8.86 10.62 -9.16
N TYR A 434 -9.83 11.54 -9.18
CA TYR A 434 -11.10 11.42 -8.48
C TYR A 434 -12.27 11.75 -9.42
N SER A 435 -13.48 11.45 -8.97
CA SER A 435 -14.70 11.64 -9.75
C SER A 435 -15.09 13.10 -9.82
N VAL A 436 -15.31 13.58 -11.05
CA VAL A 436 -15.72 14.95 -11.37
C VAL A 436 -17.08 14.96 -12.05
N PRO A 437 -17.83 16.08 -12.04
CA PRO A 437 -19.13 16.12 -12.67
C PRO A 437 -19.05 15.74 -14.13
N SER A 438 -20.00 14.91 -14.57
CA SER A 438 -20.06 14.34 -15.90
C SER A 438 -21.52 14.16 -16.34
N ASN A 439 -21.70 14.02 -17.65
CA ASN A 439 -22.97 13.63 -18.23
C ASN A 439 -22.71 12.50 -19.24
N PRO A 440 -23.18 11.28 -19.00
CA PRO A 440 -22.89 10.12 -19.84
C PRO A 440 -23.52 10.23 -21.24
N ASN A 441 -24.58 11.04 -21.41
CA ASN A 441 -25.20 11.26 -22.72
C ASN A 441 -24.37 12.19 -23.61
N LEU A 442 -23.65 13.15 -23.01
CA LEU A 442 -22.79 14.11 -23.73
C LEU A 442 -21.34 13.61 -23.84
N PHE A 443 -20.87 12.91 -22.80
CA PHE A 443 -19.51 12.42 -22.67
C PHE A 443 -19.49 10.93 -22.33
N PRO A 444 -19.86 10.05 -23.29
CA PRO A 444 -19.83 8.59 -23.07
C PRO A 444 -18.41 8.03 -22.93
N ASN A 445 -17.40 8.77 -23.40
CA ASN A 445 -15.99 8.39 -23.33
C ASN A 445 -15.23 9.31 -22.36
N GLU A 446 -14.51 8.74 -21.38
CA GLU A 446 -13.67 9.48 -20.41
C GLU A 446 -12.72 10.47 -21.11
N THR A 447 -12.12 10.06 -22.23
CA THR A 447 -11.17 10.89 -23.00
C THR A 447 -11.76 12.24 -23.43
N ALA A 448 -13.04 12.26 -23.81
CA ALA A 448 -13.70 13.49 -24.25
C ALA A 448 -13.96 14.42 -23.06
N LEU A 449 -14.43 13.88 -21.93
CA LEU A 449 -14.61 14.64 -20.69
C LEU A 449 -13.27 15.24 -20.21
N ARG A 450 -12.21 14.42 -20.24
CA ARG A 450 -10.86 14.81 -19.84
C ARG A 450 -10.35 15.97 -20.69
N ALA A 451 -10.55 15.91 -22.01
CA ALA A 451 -10.15 16.98 -22.93
C ALA A 451 -10.86 18.31 -22.64
N VAL A 452 -12.13 18.29 -22.25
CA VAL A 452 -12.88 19.51 -21.88
C VAL A 452 -12.29 20.16 -20.65
N TYR A 453 -12.02 19.39 -19.59
CA TYR A 453 -11.42 19.91 -18.36
C TYR A 453 -9.96 20.36 -18.55
N ASP A 454 -9.15 19.61 -19.29
CA ASP A 454 -7.76 20.01 -19.60
C ASP A 454 -7.75 21.32 -20.41
N ASN A 455 -8.55 21.44 -21.47
CA ASN A 455 -8.59 22.66 -22.28
C ASN A 455 -9.04 23.88 -21.45
N TYR A 456 -10.06 23.69 -20.59
CA TYR A 456 -10.51 24.74 -19.69
C TYR A 456 -9.38 25.19 -18.74
N THR A 457 -8.70 24.25 -18.10
CA THR A 457 -7.67 24.57 -17.11
C THR A 457 -6.43 25.19 -17.76
N ILE A 458 -5.94 24.64 -18.88
CA ILE A 458 -4.81 25.20 -19.64
C ILE A 458 -5.11 26.64 -20.09
N THR A 459 -6.32 26.88 -20.61
CA THR A 459 -6.68 28.20 -21.13
C THR A 459 -6.75 29.25 -20.01
N ASN A 460 -7.41 28.93 -18.90
CA ASN A 460 -7.61 29.89 -17.82
C ASN A 460 -6.38 30.08 -16.94
N PHE A 461 -5.50 29.09 -16.84
CA PHE A 461 -4.25 29.22 -16.09
C PHE A 461 -3.30 30.27 -16.70
N LYS A 462 -3.36 30.49 -18.03
CA LYS A 462 -2.58 31.53 -18.71
C LYS A 462 -2.81 32.94 -18.15
N TYR A 463 -3.99 33.24 -17.60
CA TYR A 463 -4.23 34.54 -16.97
C TYR A 463 -3.37 34.74 -15.72
N PHE A 464 -3.17 33.69 -14.93
CA PHE A 464 -2.26 33.72 -13.79
C PHE A 464 -0.80 33.83 -14.25
N GLU A 465 -0.40 33.09 -15.28
CA GLU A 465 0.96 33.21 -15.84
C GLU A 465 1.25 34.64 -16.32
N ASN A 466 0.27 35.28 -16.99
CA ASN A 466 0.38 36.67 -17.43
C ASN A 466 0.51 37.67 -16.27
N ALA A 467 -0.15 37.40 -15.13
CA ALA A 467 0.03 38.21 -13.93
C ALA A 467 1.42 37.98 -13.30
N MET A 468 1.89 36.73 -13.24
CA MET A 468 3.19 36.39 -12.69
C MET A 468 4.36 36.90 -13.53
N MET A 469 4.19 37.08 -14.85
CA MET A 469 5.19 37.74 -15.70
C MET A 469 5.49 39.19 -15.30
N GLN A 470 4.57 39.86 -14.59
CA GLN A 470 4.77 41.22 -14.09
C GLN A 470 5.47 41.26 -12.73
N ILE A 471 5.67 40.09 -12.09
CA ILE A 471 6.31 39.97 -10.78
C ILE A 471 7.81 39.67 -10.98
N PRO A 472 8.72 40.40 -10.32
CA PRO A 472 10.14 40.16 -10.43
C PRO A 472 10.53 38.86 -9.68
N CYS A 473 10.44 37.74 -10.39
CA CYS A 473 10.74 36.40 -9.88
C CYS A 473 12.22 36.04 -9.86
N ASN A 474 12.99 36.51 -10.85
CA ASN A 474 14.41 36.23 -11.01
C ASN A 474 15.20 37.55 -10.99
N THR A 475 15.39 38.08 -9.78
CA THR A 475 16.10 39.34 -9.55
C THR A 475 16.97 39.22 -8.28
N THR A 476 17.69 40.27 -7.92
CA THR A 476 18.51 40.28 -6.70
C THR A 476 17.66 40.10 -5.44
N SER A 477 18.28 39.61 -4.36
CA SER A 477 17.59 39.38 -3.07
C SER A 477 16.93 40.63 -2.48
N SER A 478 17.40 41.82 -2.87
CA SER A 478 16.80 43.10 -2.47
C SER A 478 15.55 43.50 -3.28
N ALA A 479 15.30 42.86 -4.42
CA ALA A 479 14.21 43.19 -5.35
C ALA A 479 13.23 42.04 -5.59
N GLN A 480 13.53 40.84 -5.09
CA GLN A 480 12.62 39.69 -5.19
C GLN A 480 11.39 39.87 -4.31
N TYR A 481 10.25 39.35 -4.75
CA TYR A 481 8.98 39.57 -4.05
C TYR A 481 8.92 38.91 -2.66
N SER A 482 9.73 37.88 -2.41
CA SER A 482 9.78 37.18 -1.13
C SER A 482 11.15 36.55 -0.87
N LEU A 483 11.59 36.59 0.39
CA LEU A 483 12.78 35.88 0.89
C LEU A 483 12.47 34.46 1.38
N ALA A 484 11.19 34.14 1.61
CA ALA A 484 10.76 32.89 2.23
C ALA A 484 10.18 31.86 1.24
N THR A 485 9.83 32.28 0.02
CA THR A 485 9.23 31.45 -1.02
C THR A 485 9.70 31.88 -2.40
N SER A 486 9.57 31.00 -3.39
CA SER A 486 9.95 31.22 -4.78
C SER A 486 8.72 31.37 -5.67
N CYS A 487 8.89 31.91 -6.89
CA CYS A 487 7.79 31.94 -7.86
C CYS A 487 7.31 30.54 -8.24
N ASP A 488 8.19 29.53 -8.26
CA ASP A 488 7.80 28.14 -8.54
C ASP A 488 6.87 27.60 -7.45
N ASN A 489 7.14 27.91 -6.18
CA ASN A 489 6.25 27.55 -5.08
C ASN A 489 4.89 28.24 -5.18
N CYS A 490 4.86 29.53 -5.57
CA CYS A 490 3.61 30.24 -5.85
C CYS A 490 2.85 29.59 -7.01
N THR A 491 3.51 29.36 -8.15
CA THR A 491 2.92 28.73 -9.34
C THR A 491 2.36 27.36 -9.01
N LYS A 492 3.10 26.55 -8.26
CA LYS A 492 2.64 25.23 -7.80
C LYS A 492 1.45 25.35 -6.86
N ALA A 493 1.49 26.24 -5.86
CA ALA A 493 0.38 26.44 -4.93
C ALA A 493 -0.89 26.91 -5.64
N TYR A 494 -0.76 27.87 -6.57
CA TYR A 494 -1.87 28.35 -7.39
C TYR A 494 -2.41 27.25 -8.30
N LYS A 495 -1.54 26.45 -8.94
CA LYS A 495 -1.95 25.30 -9.77
C LYS A 495 -2.71 24.26 -8.96
N ASP A 496 -2.21 23.88 -7.78
CA ASP A 496 -2.86 22.92 -6.88
C ASP A 496 -4.26 23.41 -6.46
N TRP A 497 -4.38 24.67 -6.03
CA TRP A 497 -5.66 25.30 -5.71
C TRP A 497 -6.59 25.38 -6.94
N PHE A 498 -6.09 25.88 -8.06
CA PHE A 498 -6.86 26.11 -9.29
C PHE A 498 -7.42 24.80 -9.85
N CYS A 499 -6.63 23.73 -9.86
CA CYS A 499 -7.08 22.40 -10.25
C CYS A 499 -8.21 21.90 -9.33
N ALA A 500 -8.08 22.05 -8.01
CA ALA A 500 -9.10 21.58 -7.05
C ALA A 500 -10.43 22.34 -7.16
N VAL A 501 -10.41 23.64 -7.48
CA VAL A 501 -11.64 24.44 -7.62
C VAL A 501 -12.25 24.33 -9.02
N SER A 502 -11.44 24.10 -10.06
CA SER A 502 -11.90 23.99 -11.44
C SER A 502 -12.50 22.61 -11.75
N LEU A 503 -11.97 21.56 -11.11
CA LEU A 503 -12.46 20.19 -11.19
C LEU A 503 -12.97 19.76 -9.81
N PRO A 504 -14.19 20.16 -9.43
CA PRO A 504 -14.74 19.80 -8.12
C PRO A 504 -14.92 18.28 -8.01
N ARG A 505 -14.54 17.68 -6.87
CA ARG A 505 -14.81 16.26 -6.60
C ARG A 505 -16.29 16.07 -6.30
N CYS A 506 -16.95 15.19 -7.03
CA CYS A 506 -18.39 14.99 -6.93
C CYS A 506 -18.76 13.59 -6.44
N THR A 507 -19.98 13.48 -5.91
CA THR A 507 -20.57 12.23 -5.43
C THR A 507 -22.09 12.24 -5.65
N ASP A 508 -22.72 11.09 -5.37
CA ASP A 508 -24.16 10.88 -5.49
C ASP A 508 -24.96 11.96 -4.75
N PHE A 509 -26.00 12.47 -5.40
CA PHE A 509 -26.88 13.47 -4.81
C PHE A 509 -27.62 12.95 -3.55
N THR A 510 -27.80 11.63 -3.46
CA THR A 510 -28.54 10.96 -2.38
C THR A 510 -27.75 10.86 -1.07
N LYS A 511 -26.41 10.99 -1.10
CA LYS A 511 -25.55 10.95 0.10
C LYS A 511 -25.98 12.02 1.08
N GLN A 512 -25.99 11.75 2.38
CA GLN A 512 -26.49 12.69 3.42
C GLN A 512 -25.38 13.29 4.28
N ASP A 513 -24.11 13.12 3.89
CA ASP A 513 -22.98 13.60 4.68
C ASP A 513 -22.97 15.13 4.78
N ALA A 514 -22.79 15.65 6.00
CA ALA A 514 -22.93 17.07 6.31
C ALA A 514 -21.86 17.96 5.67
N PHE A 515 -20.68 17.40 5.38
CA PHE A 515 -19.57 18.11 4.74
C PHE A 515 -19.71 18.25 3.21
N LEU A 516 -20.74 17.63 2.62
CA LEU A 516 -21.00 17.70 1.19
C LEU A 516 -21.84 18.93 0.84
N GLN A 517 -21.34 19.70 -0.11
CA GLN A 517 -22.05 20.87 -0.63
C GLN A 517 -22.96 20.49 -1.78
N ILE A 518 -24.24 20.82 -1.67
CA ILE A 518 -25.21 20.64 -2.75
C ILE A 518 -24.93 21.65 -3.87
N ARG A 519 -24.98 21.21 -5.14
CA ARG A 519 -24.78 22.03 -6.34
C ARG A 519 -25.91 21.83 -7.36
N ASN A 520 -26.15 22.88 -8.15
CA ASN A 520 -26.96 22.87 -9.38
C ASN A 520 -28.37 22.23 -9.25
N VAL A 521 -29.10 22.49 -8.16
CA VAL A 521 -30.41 21.84 -7.91
C VAL A 521 -31.53 22.25 -8.86
N GLY A 522 -31.37 23.37 -9.57
CA GLY A 522 -32.37 23.89 -10.51
C GLY A 522 -32.34 23.23 -11.88
N SER A 523 -31.30 22.44 -12.16
CA SER A 523 -31.14 21.75 -13.45
C SER A 523 -31.76 20.36 -13.43
N ALA A 524 -32.13 19.86 -14.61
CA ALA A 524 -32.49 18.46 -14.79
C ALA A 524 -31.24 17.57 -14.62
N PHE A 525 -31.43 16.37 -14.09
CA PHE A 525 -30.44 15.30 -14.14
C PHE A 525 -30.11 14.93 -15.59
N TRP A 526 -28.98 14.24 -15.80
CA TRP A 526 -28.58 13.74 -17.11
C TRP A 526 -29.63 12.87 -17.81
N ASN A 527 -30.50 12.20 -17.05
CA ASN A 527 -31.62 11.39 -17.54
C ASN A 527 -32.90 12.19 -17.86
N GLY A 528 -32.86 13.53 -17.75
CA GLY A 528 -33.99 14.42 -18.00
C GLY A 528 -34.99 14.58 -16.84
N THR A 529 -34.86 13.79 -15.76
CA THR A 529 -35.68 13.98 -14.56
C THR A 529 -35.25 15.23 -13.79
N SER A 530 -36.14 15.81 -12.99
CA SER A 530 -35.85 17.01 -12.19
C SER A 530 -36.26 16.79 -10.75
N LEU A 531 -35.55 17.44 -9.82
CA LEU A 531 -35.91 17.42 -8.41
C LEU A 531 -37.27 18.11 -8.20
N PRO A 532 -38.17 17.54 -7.37
CA PRO A 532 -39.39 18.24 -7.00
C PRO A 532 -39.05 19.54 -6.25
N THR A 533 -39.61 20.65 -6.72
CA THR A 533 -39.36 22.00 -6.20
C THR A 533 -39.79 22.19 -4.75
N ASP A 534 -40.71 21.33 -4.28
CA ASP A 534 -41.22 21.39 -2.92
C ASP A 534 -40.36 20.70 -1.86
N THR A 535 -39.32 19.97 -2.26
CA THR A 535 -38.45 19.28 -1.31
C THR A 535 -37.67 20.27 -0.43
N PRO A 536 -37.43 19.93 0.86
CA PRO A 536 -36.60 20.75 1.74
C PRO A 536 -35.20 21.02 1.18
N THR A 537 -34.61 20.02 0.51
CA THR A 537 -33.30 20.10 -0.14
C THR A 537 -33.28 21.15 -1.24
N PHE A 538 -34.29 21.14 -2.13
CA PHE A 538 -34.41 22.14 -3.19
C PHE A 538 -34.57 23.54 -2.60
N LYS A 539 -35.47 23.71 -1.62
CA LYS A 539 -35.71 24.99 -0.94
C LYS A 539 -34.47 25.52 -0.23
N LEU A 540 -33.65 24.65 0.37
CA LEU A 540 -32.41 25.04 1.02
C LEU A 540 -31.34 25.46 0.01
N ALA A 541 -31.09 24.63 -1.01
CA ALA A 541 -30.06 24.90 -2.01
C ALA A 541 -30.40 26.12 -2.88
N ASN A 542 -31.69 26.39 -3.11
CA ASN A 542 -32.13 27.58 -3.85
C ASN A 542 -31.90 28.91 -3.10
N ARG A 543 -31.59 28.88 -1.79
CA ARG A 543 -31.30 30.09 -1.01
C ARG A 543 -29.90 30.66 -1.26
N THR A 544 -28.96 29.85 -1.72
CA THR A 544 -27.57 30.27 -1.92
C THR A 544 -27.20 30.25 -3.40
N ALA A 545 -26.24 31.08 -3.81
CA ALA A 545 -25.65 30.96 -5.15
C ALA A 545 -24.98 29.58 -5.31
N ALA A 546 -24.27 29.14 -4.27
CA ALA A 546 -23.58 27.87 -4.22
C ALA A 546 -24.48 26.63 -4.46
N GLY A 547 -25.74 26.66 -4.02
CA GLY A 547 -26.68 25.56 -4.28
C GLY A 547 -27.38 25.64 -5.64
N ARG A 548 -27.49 26.84 -6.23
CA ARG A 548 -28.15 27.07 -7.53
C ARG A 548 -27.27 26.78 -8.73
N SER A 549 -25.95 26.92 -8.60
CA SER A 549 -24.99 26.70 -9.67
C SER A 549 -23.86 25.78 -9.22
N SER A 550 -23.13 25.24 -10.19
CA SER A 550 -21.83 24.61 -9.94
C SER A 550 -20.77 25.68 -9.62
N ARG A 551 -19.56 25.26 -9.23
CA ARG A 551 -18.44 26.19 -9.01
C ARG A 551 -18.06 27.00 -10.23
N ASN A 552 -18.27 26.39 -11.40
CA ASN A 552 -17.80 26.89 -12.68
C ASN A 552 -18.93 26.80 -13.69
N SER A 553 -19.11 27.87 -14.46
CA SER A 553 -20.11 27.93 -15.52
C SER A 553 -19.88 26.88 -16.61
N LEU A 554 -18.64 26.41 -16.81
CA LEU A 554 -18.33 25.28 -17.69
C LEU A 554 -19.17 24.04 -17.34
N ILE A 555 -19.29 23.74 -16.04
CA ILE A 555 -19.98 22.55 -15.56
C ILE A 555 -21.48 22.65 -15.86
N ASP A 556 -22.08 23.81 -15.60
CA ASP A 556 -23.51 24.01 -15.82
C ASP A 556 -23.87 24.13 -17.31
N GLN A 557 -23.01 24.77 -18.13
CA GLN A 557 -23.33 25.09 -19.53
C GLN A 557 -22.92 24.00 -20.52
N VAL A 558 -21.76 23.37 -20.30
CA VAL A 558 -21.15 22.42 -21.25
C VAL A 558 -21.31 20.98 -20.77
N ILE A 559 -21.03 20.72 -19.49
CA ILE A 559 -21.04 19.34 -18.95
C ILE A 559 -22.46 18.90 -18.62
N GLN A 560 -23.28 19.79 -18.04
CA GLN A 560 -24.68 19.57 -17.72
C GLN A 560 -24.91 18.28 -16.90
N PRO A 561 -24.25 18.09 -15.74
CA PRO A 561 -24.40 16.89 -14.91
C PRO A 561 -25.77 16.82 -14.20
N GLY A 562 -26.48 17.94 -14.12
CA GLY A 562 -27.64 18.12 -13.24
C GLY A 562 -27.26 18.34 -11.78
N PRO A 563 -28.17 18.07 -10.83
CA PRO A 563 -27.89 18.18 -9.40
C PRO A 563 -26.87 17.14 -8.94
N TYR A 564 -25.88 17.56 -8.16
CA TYR A 564 -24.88 16.67 -7.56
C TYR A 564 -24.43 17.20 -6.20
N LYS A 565 -23.66 16.38 -5.46
CA LYS A 565 -23.01 16.79 -4.22
C LYS A 565 -21.51 16.88 -4.42
N GLU A 566 -20.93 17.92 -3.85
CA GLU A 566 -19.52 18.24 -3.98
C GLU A 566 -18.79 18.01 -2.65
N LEU A 567 -17.65 17.34 -2.71
CA LEU A 567 -16.66 17.38 -1.64
C LEU A 567 -15.85 18.68 -1.75
N LEU A 568 -16.06 19.61 -0.81
CA LEU A 568 -15.42 20.93 -0.82
C LEU A 568 -13.88 20.81 -0.75
N PRO A 569 -13.11 21.61 -1.50
CA PRO A 569 -11.67 21.71 -1.36
C PRO A 569 -11.25 22.04 0.07
N CYS A 570 -10.10 21.49 0.46
CA CYS A 570 -9.47 21.84 1.72
C CYS A 570 -9.10 23.33 1.72
N ASP A 571 -9.35 24.01 2.84
CA ASP A 571 -9.02 25.44 3.01
C ASP A 571 -7.52 25.73 2.91
N ASP A 572 -6.69 24.76 3.33
CA ASP A 572 -5.24 24.81 3.20
C ASP A 572 -4.78 25.10 1.77
N LEU A 573 -5.47 24.63 0.74
CA LEU A 573 -5.17 24.94 -0.66
C LEU A 573 -5.23 26.45 -0.93
N CYS A 574 -6.29 27.13 -0.46
CA CYS A 574 -6.46 28.56 -0.64
C CYS A 574 -5.38 29.33 0.13
N TYR A 575 -5.21 29.02 1.42
CA TYR A 575 -4.24 29.71 2.27
C TYR A 575 -2.80 29.43 1.84
N ASN A 576 -2.52 28.29 1.20
CA ASN A 576 -1.22 27.98 0.63
C ASN A 576 -0.90 28.91 -0.56
N VAL A 577 -1.89 29.35 -1.34
CA VAL A 577 -1.69 30.40 -2.35
C VAL A 577 -1.31 31.71 -1.68
N VAL A 578 -2.09 32.16 -0.70
CA VAL A 578 -1.82 33.41 0.04
C VAL A 578 -0.44 33.40 0.69
N ARG A 579 0.00 32.24 1.21
CA ARG A 579 1.31 32.06 1.84
C ARG A 579 2.47 32.15 0.84
N ASN A 580 2.30 31.58 -0.35
CA ASN A 580 3.41 31.45 -1.30
C ASN A 580 3.44 32.54 -2.36
N CYS A 581 2.33 33.24 -2.62
CA CYS A 581 2.23 34.18 -3.73
C CYS A 581 2.33 35.66 -3.30
N PRO A 582 2.78 36.56 -4.20
CA PRO A 582 2.91 37.98 -3.89
C PRO A 582 1.54 38.63 -3.63
N ALA A 583 1.43 39.46 -2.60
CA ALA A 583 0.18 40.18 -2.30
C ALA A 583 -0.30 41.10 -3.45
N ALA A 584 0.60 41.52 -4.34
CA ALA A 584 0.29 42.34 -5.53
C ALA A 584 -0.74 41.70 -6.47
N ILE A 585 -0.89 40.37 -6.45
CA ILE A 585 -1.91 39.68 -7.26
C ILE A 585 -3.34 39.84 -6.69
N GLY A 586 -3.49 40.38 -5.48
CA GLY A 586 -4.80 40.63 -4.85
C GLY A 586 -5.57 39.38 -4.42
N PHE A 587 -4.92 38.22 -4.37
CA PHE A 587 -5.56 36.96 -3.98
C PHE A 587 -5.88 36.94 -2.48
N SER A 588 -7.11 36.60 -2.12
CA SER A 588 -7.57 36.52 -0.73
C SER A 588 -8.49 35.33 -0.51
N CYS A 589 -8.42 34.75 0.69
CA CYS A 589 -9.24 33.61 1.09
C CYS A 589 -10.34 34.03 2.07
N PRO A 590 -11.55 33.46 1.97
CA PRO A 590 -12.61 33.72 2.94
C PRO A 590 -12.23 33.18 4.32
N LEU A 591 -12.78 33.77 5.37
CA LEU A 591 -12.54 33.34 6.76
C LEU A 591 -13.58 32.28 7.19
N PRO A 592 -13.21 31.31 8.05
CA PRO A 592 -14.17 30.37 8.64
C PRO A 592 -15.32 31.07 9.37
N GLY A 593 -16.53 30.50 9.27
CA GLY A 593 -17.74 31.04 9.90
C GLY A 593 -18.49 32.10 9.07
N PHE A 594 -18.00 32.39 7.86
CA PHE A 594 -18.74 33.18 6.88
C PHE A 594 -19.31 32.28 5.79
N VAL A 595 -20.49 32.63 5.27
CA VAL A 595 -21.18 31.86 4.21
C VAL A 595 -20.29 31.59 3.00
N GLY A 596 -19.40 32.52 2.65
CA GLY A 596 -18.44 32.35 1.56
C GLY A 596 -17.43 31.22 1.80
N PHE A 597 -16.99 31.03 3.05
CA PHE A 597 -16.14 29.90 3.43
C PHE A 597 -16.96 28.61 3.48
N ASP A 598 -18.07 28.60 4.23
CA ASP A 598 -18.86 27.40 4.52
C ASP A 598 -19.46 26.74 3.26
N THR A 599 -19.55 27.47 2.14
CA THR A 599 -20.04 26.95 0.84
C THR A 599 -18.93 26.68 -0.18
N SER A 600 -17.68 27.02 0.14
CA SER A 600 -16.55 26.97 -0.80
C SER A 600 -15.40 26.09 -0.32
N TYR A 601 -15.15 26.00 0.98
CA TYR A 601 -14.03 25.28 1.56
C TYR A 601 -14.45 24.55 2.83
N THR A 602 -13.65 23.58 3.24
CA THR A 602 -13.78 22.95 4.55
C THR A 602 -12.40 22.68 5.14
N GLN A 603 -12.35 22.59 6.46
CA GLN A 603 -11.09 22.40 7.17
C GLN A 603 -10.62 20.95 7.07
N ARG A 604 -9.33 20.77 6.78
CA ARG A 604 -8.74 19.43 6.60
C ARG A 604 -8.75 18.58 7.88
N PHE A 605 -8.58 19.21 9.04
CA PHE A 605 -8.59 18.55 10.34
C PHE A 605 -9.61 19.24 11.23
N ASN A 606 -10.65 18.52 11.61
CA ASN A 606 -11.51 18.97 12.69
C ASN A 606 -10.89 18.49 14.00
N LEU A 607 -10.19 19.39 14.71
CA LEU A 607 -9.72 19.13 16.06
C LEU A 607 -10.94 19.05 16.98
N SER A 608 -11.64 17.92 17.01
CA SER A 608 -12.64 17.67 18.03
C SER A 608 -11.93 17.68 19.39
N ALA A 609 -12.46 18.45 20.34
CA ALA A 609 -11.82 18.79 21.60
C ALA A 609 -11.53 17.61 22.55
N ASP A 610 -11.79 16.36 22.14
CA ASP A 610 -11.87 15.23 23.08
C ASP A 610 -11.13 13.94 22.69
N ARG A 611 -10.29 13.94 21.64
CA ARG A 611 -9.28 12.90 21.37
C ARG A 611 -8.49 13.25 20.11
N ALA A 612 -7.20 12.96 20.11
CA ALA A 612 -6.33 12.96 18.93
C ALA A 612 -6.68 11.81 17.95
N ILE A 613 -7.94 11.74 17.51
CA ILE A 613 -8.35 10.88 16.40
C ILE A 613 -8.16 11.72 15.13
N MET A 614 -7.14 11.40 14.34
CA MET A 614 -7.06 11.85 12.95
C MET A 614 -8.26 11.27 12.20
N VAL A 615 -9.35 12.03 12.10
CA VAL A 615 -10.44 11.75 11.17
C VAL A 615 -9.87 11.94 9.76
N PRO A 616 -10.16 11.04 8.78
CA PRO A 616 -9.76 11.26 7.40
C PRO A 616 -10.28 12.62 6.91
N PRO A 617 -9.52 13.37 6.10
CA PRO A 617 -9.87 14.71 5.65
C PRO A 617 -11.17 14.62 4.87
N GLN A 618 -12.17 15.35 5.35
CA GLN A 618 -13.49 15.44 4.71
C GLN A 618 -13.48 16.50 3.61
N CYS A 619 -12.35 16.66 2.91
CA CYS A 619 -12.11 17.72 1.95
C CYS A 619 -11.38 17.22 0.71
N ASN A 620 -11.62 17.88 -0.42
CA ASN A 620 -10.98 17.59 -1.68
C ASN A 620 -9.57 18.17 -1.72
N TYR A 621 -8.61 17.34 -2.08
CA TYR A 621 -7.22 17.73 -2.30
C TYR A 621 -6.73 17.01 -3.56
N PRO A 622 -6.02 17.69 -4.48
CA PRO A 622 -5.42 17.01 -5.62
C PRO A 622 -4.50 15.87 -5.14
N GLY A 623 -4.50 14.72 -5.81
CA GLY A 623 -3.68 13.55 -5.46
C GLY A 623 -4.37 12.60 -4.49
N ALA A 624 -3.82 11.39 -4.38
CA ALA A 624 -4.26 10.44 -3.37
C ALA A 624 -3.99 11.04 -1.98
N SER A 625 -5.05 11.51 -1.33
CA SER A 625 -5.05 11.79 0.09
C SER A 625 -4.81 10.46 0.80
N GLN A 626 -3.54 10.12 1.06
CA GLN A 626 -3.21 9.03 1.95
C GLN A 626 -3.63 9.41 3.36
N THR A 627 -4.88 9.13 3.66
CA THR A 627 -5.25 8.84 5.03
C THR A 627 -5.19 7.36 5.23
N ASN A 628 -4.15 6.99 5.98
CA ASN A 628 -3.88 5.67 6.52
C ASN A 628 -3.05 4.78 5.59
N ALA A 629 -1.78 5.13 5.44
CA ALA A 629 -0.70 4.16 5.24
C ALA A 629 0.60 4.77 5.77
N GLY A 630 1.11 4.23 6.88
CA GLY A 630 2.42 4.59 7.44
C GLY A 630 2.38 5.41 8.73
N ASN A 631 2.69 4.72 9.83
CA ASN A 631 3.09 5.25 11.14
C ASN A 631 1.97 5.86 11.99
N ALA A 632 1.23 4.99 12.67
CA ALA A 632 0.83 5.30 14.05
C ALA A 632 2.13 5.50 14.87
N ILE A 633 2.62 6.74 14.92
CA ILE A 633 3.53 7.14 15.99
C ILE A 633 2.66 7.03 17.24
N SER A 634 2.85 5.94 17.99
CA SER A 634 2.32 5.81 19.33
C SER A 634 2.68 7.09 20.08
N PRO A 635 1.70 7.85 20.61
CA PRO A 635 2.05 8.96 21.47
C PRO A 635 2.86 8.37 22.62
N LEU A 636 4.10 8.86 22.78
CA LEU A 636 4.90 8.62 23.97
C LEU A 636 4.00 8.76 25.20
N PRO A 637 3.99 7.80 26.14
CA PRO A 637 3.12 7.87 27.29
C PRO A 637 3.41 9.19 28.03
N SER A 638 2.41 10.07 28.05
CA SER A 638 2.38 11.39 28.69
C SER A 638 2.38 11.30 30.23
N GLY A 639 3.09 10.32 30.79
CA GLY A 639 3.19 10.07 32.23
C GLY A 639 4.40 10.70 32.91
N LEU A 640 5.36 11.28 32.17
CA LEU A 640 6.62 11.79 32.75
C LEU A 640 6.75 13.32 32.80
N LEU A 641 5.86 14.06 32.13
CA LEU A 641 5.81 15.54 32.21
C LEU A 641 4.84 16.07 33.28
N GLY A 642 3.94 15.22 33.80
CA GLY A 642 2.96 15.59 34.83
C GLY A 642 3.49 15.58 36.27
N ILE A 643 4.66 14.98 36.52
CA ILE A 643 5.18 14.84 37.89
C ILE A 643 6.10 16.00 38.30
N LEU A 644 6.65 16.75 37.32
CA LEU A 644 7.50 17.92 37.57
C LEU A 644 6.71 19.22 37.81
N SER A 645 5.46 19.32 37.34
CA SER A 645 4.61 20.50 37.56
C SER A 645 3.91 20.50 38.92
N VAL A 646 3.59 19.31 39.46
CA VAL A 646 2.91 19.17 40.77
C VAL A 646 3.89 19.34 41.94
N SER A 647 5.16 18.98 41.76
CA SER A 647 6.21 19.17 42.78
C SER A 647 6.75 20.61 42.85
N LEU A 648 6.55 21.42 41.80
CA LEU A 648 6.91 22.84 41.80
C LEU A 648 5.83 23.74 42.43
N LEU A 649 4.57 23.30 42.46
CA LEU A 649 3.49 24.05 43.12
C LEU A 649 3.46 23.83 44.64
N ALA A 650 3.99 22.71 45.13
CA ALA A 650 4.04 22.40 46.56
C ALA A 650 5.16 23.18 47.31
N THR A 651 6.22 23.60 46.62
CA THR A 651 7.33 24.37 47.20
C THR A 651 7.14 25.89 47.15
N LEU A 652 6.07 26.36 46.50
CA LEU A 652 5.68 27.78 46.47
C LEU A 652 4.54 28.11 47.46
N LEU A 653 4.07 27.13 48.21
CA LEU A 653 3.01 27.25 49.23
C LEU A 653 3.48 26.87 50.65
N MET A 654 4.80 26.79 50.89
CA MET A 654 5.40 26.78 52.23
C MET A 654 6.30 27.99 52.46
#